data_AF-A0A8C0ZZ27-F1
#
_entry.id   AF-A0A8C0ZZ27-F1
#
_cell.length_a   1.000
_cell.length_b   1.000
_cell.length_c   1.000
_cell.angle_alpha   90.00
_cell.angle_beta   90.00
_cell.angle_gamma   90.00
#
_symmetry.space_group_name_H-M   'P 1'
#
loop_
_entity.id
_entity.type
_entity.pdbx_description
1 polymer ?
#
loop_
_entity_poly.entity_id
_entity_poly.type
_entity_poly.pdbx_seq_one_letter_code
_entity_poly.pdbx_strand_id
1 'polypeptide(L)'
;MRLAVGALLACAVLGLCLAVPEKNVKWCAVSEHEASKCASFRDSMKTVLPANGPRVICVKKTSYRDCIKSISANEADAVSLDAGLVAEAGLTPNNLKPVVAEFYGSHDNPQTYYYAVAVVKKDTNFQLSQLQGKKSCHTGLGRSAGWNVPIGLLFCDLPEPRQPLEKAVANFFSGSCVPCADGVAFPQLCQLCPGCGCSSLQPYFGYTGAFKCLKEGGGDVTFVKHTTIFEVLPEKADRDKYELLCPDNTRRPVDEYRECHLARVPSHAVVARSVDGKEDLIWELLNQAQEHFGVGKSKDFQLFSSPHGKNLLFKDSALGFLRIPPQMDSKLYLGYRYMTSVRNLQEGICPETKEEECKTVKWCALSHHERLKCDEWSVNSGGQIECESAETSEECIAKIVNGEADAMTLDGGHVYIAGQCGLVPVLAENYGLHTSHWYYAVAVVKASDADITWNNLQGKKSCHTAVDRNINHCRFDEFFSQGCAPGYQKNSSLCDLCIGPSKCASNNKEAYYGYTGAFRCLVEKGDVAFVKHQTVPQNTGGKNPEPWAKDLKEEDFKLLCLDGTRKPVSEAANCHLARAPNHAVVSRKDKAACVKQLLFNQQTEFGSHVSDCSSKFCMFHSKTKDLLFRDDTKCLVKLPDGITHEEYLGDEFSKASGGIRKCSTSRLLEACNFHRG
;
A
#
# COMPACT_ATOMS: atom_id res chain seq x y z
N MET A 1 20.03 -63.54 26.34
CA MET A 1 19.84 -62.35 25.49
C MET A 1 18.43 -61.81 25.66
N ARG A 2 18.15 -61.01 26.71
CA ARG A 2 16.84 -60.32 26.88
C ARG A 2 16.85 -59.15 27.88
N LEU A 3 18.02 -58.61 28.23
CA LEU A 3 18.14 -57.50 29.20
C LEU A 3 19.11 -56.38 28.78
N ALA A 4 19.61 -56.37 27.54
CA ALA A 4 20.52 -55.33 27.04
C ALA A 4 19.86 -54.33 26.06
N VAL A 5 18.59 -54.54 25.67
CA VAL A 5 17.91 -53.70 24.66
C VAL A 5 17.02 -52.62 25.30
N GLY A 6 16.64 -52.76 26.58
CA GLY A 6 15.79 -51.80 27.28
C GLY A 6 16.49 -50.52 27.75
N ALA A 7 17.82 -50.54 27.91
CA ALA A 7 18.57 -49.37 28.40
C ALA A 7 18.99 -48.40 27.29
N LEU A 8 19.00 -48.83 26.02
CA LEU A 8 19.35 -47.97 24.87
C LEU A 8 18.14 -47.19 24.31
N LEU A 9 16.91 -47.63 24.57
CA LEU A 9 15.69 -46.92 24.17
C LEU A 9 15.25 -45.84 25.17
N ALA A 10 15.68 -45.90 26.43
CA ALA A 10 15.39 -44.87 27.43
C ALA A 10 16.29 -43.62 27.29
N CYS A 11 17.50 -43.75 26.72
CA CYS A 11 18.38 -42.62 26.45
C CYS A 11 18.13 -41.92 25.10
N ALA A 12 17.33 -42.52 24.20
CA ALA A 12 16.98 -41.91 22.92
C ALA A 12 15.77 -40.95 23.01
N VAL A 13 14.98 -41.01 24.08
CA VAL A 13 13.78 -40.16 24.27
C VAL A 13 14.05 -38.91 25.11
N LEU A 14 15.21 -38.82 25.78
CA LEU A 14 15.64 -37.63 26.53
C LEU A 14 16.60 -36.70 25.76
N GLY A 15 16.82 -36.98 24.46
CA GLY A 15 17.81 -36.31 23.62
C GLY A 15 17.25 -35.47 22.46
N LEU A 16 15.94 -35.23 22.39
CA LEU A 16 15.41 -34.11 21.60
C LEU A 16 15.62 -32.85 22.42
N CYS A 17 16.88 -32.37 22.48
CA CYS A 17 17.11 -30.95 22.66
C CYS A 17 16.31 -30.27 21.56
N LEU A 18 15.16 -29.69 21.93
CA LEU A 18 14.57 -28.61 21.16
C LEU A 18 15.65 -27.54 21.11
N ALA A 19 16.50 -27.60 20.09
CA ALA A 19 17.44 -26.52 19.79
C ALA A 19 16.54 -25.31 19.56
N VAL A 20 16.44 -24.47 20.60
CA VAL A 20 15.74 -23.20 20.51
C VAL A 20 16.38 -22.48 19.32
N PRO A 21 15.61 -22.15 18.26
CA PRO A 21 16.19 -21.55 17.08
C PRO A 21 17.02 -20.34 17.50
N GLU A 22 18.29 -20.30 17.08
CA GLU A 22 19.12 -19.15 17.41
C GLU A 22 18.50 -17.89 16.80
N LYS A 23 18.07 -16.98 17.68
CA LYS A 23 17.41 -15.71 17.34
C LYS A 23 18.42 -14.67 16.86
N ASN A 24 19.18 -14.99 15.82
CA ASN A 24 20.19 -14.11 15.25
C ASN A 24 19.64 -13.29 14.06
N VAL A 25 19.90 -11.99 14.09
CA VAL A 25 19.71 -11.05 12.98
C VAL A 25 21.08 -10.65 12.44
N LYS A 26 21.39 -11.09 11.22
CA LYS A 26 22.62 -10.70 10.49
C LYS A 26 22.45 -9.32 9.87
N TRP A 27 22.94 -8.28 10.53
CA TRP A 27 22.89 -6.90 10.06
C TRP A 27 24.01 -6.62 9.06
N CYS A 28 23.68 -6.15 7.87
CA CYS A 28 24.67 -5.77 6.87
C CYS A 28 25.18 -4.33 7.11
N ALA A 29 26.49 -4.17 7.24
CA ALA A 29 27.16 -2.90 7.48
C ALA A 29 28.04 -2.54 6.26
N VAL A 30 27.90 -1.32 5.77
CA VAL A 30 28.63 -0.77 4.63
C VAL A 30 29.71 0.19 5.14
N SER A 31 30.98 -0.17 4.96
CA SER A 31 32.20 0.50 5.49
C SER A 31 32.71 0.01 6.86
N GLU A 32 33.96 0.38 7.17
CA GLU A 32 34.56 0.16 8.49
C GLU A 32 33.79 0.89 9.60
N HIS A 33 33.37 2.13 9.37
CA HIS A 33 32.70 2.92 10.40
C HIS A 33 31.33 2.33 10.76
N GLU A 34 30.56 1.84 9.78
CA GLU A 34 29.32 1.11 10.06
C GLU A 34 29.60 -0.23 10.75
N ALA A 35 30.65 -0.96 10.35
CA ALA A 35 31.01 -2.21 11.00
C ALA A 35 31.40 -2.01 12.47
N SER A 36 32.15 -0.95 12.79
CA SER A 36 32.47 -0.56 14.17
C SER A 36 31.21 -0.21 14.96
N LYS A 37 30.32 0.62 14.42
CA LYS A 37 29.05 0.94 15.08
C LYS A 37 28.17 -0.31 15.28
N CYS A 38 28.14 -1.21 14.31
CA CYS A 38 27.40 -2.47 14.41
C CYS A 38 27.96 -3.36 15.53
N ALA A 39 29.29 -3.45 15.67
CA ALA A 39 29.90 -4.19 16.76
C ALA A 39 29.51 -3.61 18.13
N SER A 40 29.57 -2.29 18.29
CA SER A 40 29.08 -1.61 19.50
C SER A 40 27.58 -1.84 19.73
N PHE A 41 26.78 -1.83 18.67
CA PHE A 41 25.35 -2.13 18.75
C PHE A 41 25.09 -3.54 19.25
N ARG A 42 25.76 -4.55 18.68
CA ARG A 42 25.71 -5.95 19.13
C ARG A 42 26.05 -6.07 20.61
N ASP A 43 27.17 -5.47 21.02
CA ASP A 43 27.69 -5.62 22.38
C ASP A 43 26.77 -4.93 23.40
N SER A 44 26.19 -3.78 23.02
CA SER A 44 25.19 -3.05 23.83
C SER A 44 23.86 -3.82 23.92
N MET A 45 23.36 -4.40 22.82
CA MET A 45 22.15 -5.23 22.88
C MET A 45 22.34 -6.47 23.75
N LYS A 46 23.57 -6.99 23.85
CA LYS A 46 23.89 -8.13 24.70
C LYS A 46 23.68 -7.84 26.19
N THR A 47 23.85 -6.59 26.63
CA THR A 47 23.72 -6.22 28.05
C THR A 47 22.26 -5.99 28.47
N VAL A 48 21.38 -5.61 27.55
CA VAL A 48 19.97 -5.31 27.85
C VAL A 48 19.01 -6.44 27.51
N LEU A 49 19.36 -7.33 26.57
CA LEU A 49 18.48 -8.43 26.16
C LEU A 49 18.73 -9.72 26.96
N PRO A 50 17.66 -10.48 27.26
CA PRO A 50 17.78 -11.76 27.96
C PRO A 50 18.59 -12.77 27.13
N ALA A 51 19.04 -13.85 27.78
CA ALA A 51 19.86 -14.89 27.14
C ALA A 51 19.26 -15.41 25.83
N ASN A 52 17.93 -15.57 25.81
CA ASN A 52 17.10 -16.05 24.71
C ASN A 52 16.51 -14.94 23.81
N GLY A 53 16.90 -13.67 24.02
CA GLY A 53 16.47 -12.54 23.19
C GLY A 53 17.18 -12.47 21.83
N PRO A 54 16.75 -11.58 20.93
CA PRO A 54 17.39 -11.40 19.63
C PRO A 54 18.87 -10.99 19.76
N ARG A 55 19.72 -11.48 18.87
CA ARG A 55 21.15 -11.15 18.81
C ARG A 55 21.52 -10.54 17.47
N VAL A 56 22.45 -9.58 17.49
CA VAL A 56 22.95 -8.93 16.27
C VAL A 56 24.24 -9.62 15.83
N ILE A 57 24.34 -9.95 14.55
CA ILE A 57 25.59 -10.39 13.91
C ILE A 57 25.93 -9.40 12.81
N CYS A 58 27.14 -8.86 12.78
CA CYS A 58 27.53 -7.87 11.79
C CYS A 58 28.15 -8.55 10.56
N VAL A 59 27.58 -8.30 9.39
CA VAL A 59 28.09 -8.75 8.09
C VAL A 59 28.60 -7.53 7.34
N LYS A 60 29.91 -7.45 7.12
CA LYS A 60 30.51 -6.30 6.43
C LYS A 60 30.49 -6.50 4.92
N LYS A 61 30.06 -5.48 4.18
CA LYS A 61 30.13 -5.41 2.72
C LYS A 61 30.66 -4.04 2.27
N THR A 62 30.91 -3.93 0.97
CA THR A 62 31.53 -2.75 0.33
C THR A 62 30.52 -1.72 -0.18
N SER A 63 29.27 -2.12 -0.39
CA SER A 63 28.20 -1.23 -0.87
C SER A 63 26.82 -1.71 -0.40
N TYR A 64 25.82 -0.83 -0.46
CA TYR A 64 24.43 -1.22 -0.21
C TYR A 64 23.91 -2.25 -1.23
N ARG A 65 24.38 -2.21 -2.48
CA ARG A 65 24.03 -3.22 -3.50
C ARG A 65 24.55 -4.60 -3.15
N ASP A 66 25.76 -4.68 -2.59
CA ASP A 66 26.30 -5.94 -2.08
C ASP A 66 25.50 -6.45 -0.88
N CYS A 67 25.04 -5.54 0.00
CA CYS A 67 24.11 -5.92 1.08
C CYS A 67 22.79 -6.47 0.55
N ILE A 68 22.17 -5.83 -0.46
CA ILE A 68 20.93 -6.33 -1.09
C ILE A 68 21.14 -7.76 -1.62
N LYS A 69 22.22 -7.98 -2.39
CA LYS A 69 22.57 -9.31 -2.92
C LYS A 69 22.80 -10.33 -1.81
N SER A 70 23.51 -9.95 -0.75
CA SER A 70 23.77 -10.84 0.39
C SER A 70 22.53 -11.17 1.20
N ILE A 71 21.56 -10.27 1.31
CA ILE A 71 20.27 -10.57 1.95
C ILE A 71 19.47 -11.55 1.10
N SER A 72 19.40 -11.30 -0.22
CA SER A 72 18.77 -12.22 -1.18
C SER A 72 19.41 -13.61 -1.18
N ALA A 73 20.75 -13.68 -1.07
CA ALA A 73 21.51 -14.93 -0.96
C ALA A 73 21.54 -15.56 0.45
N ASN A 74 20.77 -15.04 1.42
CA ASN A 74 20.72 -15.54 2.80
C ASN A 74 22.05 -15.46 3.60
N GLU A 75 22.99 -14.62 3.14
CA GLU A 75 24.24 -14.31 3.84
C GLU A 75 24.06 -13.23 4.92
N ALA A 76 23.09 -12.34 4.72
CA ALA A 76 22.66 -11.32 5.68
C ALA A 76 21.12 -11.35 5.83
N ASP A 77 20.56 -10.67 6.83
CA ASP A 77 19.13 -10.64 7.11
C ASP A 77 18.51 -9.25 6.89
N ALA A 78 19.24 -8.17 7.22
CA ALA A 78 18.68 -6.82 7.21
C ALA A 78 19.71 -5.74 6.88
N VAL A 79 19.25 -4.66 6.25
CA VAL A 79 19.99 -3.41 6.03
C VAL A 79 19.00 -2.25 5.90
N SER A 80 19.35 -1.06 6.42
CA SER A 80 18.56 0.16 6.19
C SER A 80 18.92 0.78 4.84
N LEU A 81 17.91 1.07 4.02
CA LEU A 81 18.06 1.59 2.67
C LEU A 81 17.28 2.88 2.46
N ASP A 82 17.84 3.74 1.62
CA ASP A 82 17.13 4.85 0.99
C ASP A 82 16.00 4.34 0.10
N ALA A 83 14.87 5.05 0.01
CA ALA A 83 13.70 4.63 -0.78
C ALA A 83 14.02 4.30 -2.26
N GLY A 84 15.03 4.95 -2.86
CA GLY A 84 15.51 4.60 -4.21
C GLY A 84 16.17 3.23 -4.28
N LEU A 85 16.90 2.83 -3.24
CA LEU A 85 17.51 1.50 -3.13
C LEU A 85 16.50 0.46 -2.66
N VAL A 86 15.45 0.84 -1.93
CA VAL A 86 14.29 -0.03 -1.65
C VAL A 86 13.61 -0.44 -2.96
N ALA A 87 13.51 0.49 -3.93
CA ALA A 87 12.97 0.18 -5.25
C ALA A 87 13.82 -0.90 -5.94
N GLU A 88 15.15 -0.73 -6.00
CA GLU A 88 16.09 -1.71 -6.57
C GLU A 88 16.04 -3.06 -5.82
N ALA A 89 15.94 -3.03 -4.49
CA ALA A 89 15.87 -4.21 -3.63
C ALA A 89 14.58 -5.03 -3.82
N GLY A 90 13.47 -4.37 -4.18
CA GLY A 90 12.19 -5.01 -4.43
C GLY A 90 12.08 -5.70 -5.79
N LEU A 91 12.98 -5.41 -6.74
CA LEU A 91 12.96 -6.00 -8.07
C LEU A 91 13.52 -7.44 -8.06
N THR A 92 13.03 -8.26 -9.00
CA THR A 92 13.63 -9.56 -9.31
C THR A 92 15.06 -9.39 -9.80
N PRO A 93 16.04 -10.21 -9.35
CA PRO A 93 15.88 -11.41 -8.50
C PRO A 93 15.98 -11.16 -6.99
N ASN A 94 16.16 -9.92 -6.53
CA ASN A 94 16.41 -9.62 -5.11
C ASN A 94 15.18 -9.93 -4.23
N ASN A 95 13.99 -9.54 -4.68
CA ASN A 95 12.70 -9.82 -4.03
C ASN A 95 12.67 -9.47 -2.52
N LEU A 96 13.30 -8.36 -2.13
CA LEU A 96 13.27 -7.87 -0.75
C LEU A 96 12.04 -6.97 -0.52
N LYS A 97 11.57 -6.91 0.72
CA LYS A 97 10.46 -6.05 1.15
C LYS A 97 10.89 -5.16 2.32
N PRO A 98 10.37 -3.94 2.43
CA PRO A 98 10.60 -3.11 3.61
C PRO A 98 9.80 -3.65 4.80
N VAL A 99 10.42 -3.73 5.97
CA VAL A 99 9.82 -4.33 7.19
C VAL A 99 9.76 -3.36 8.38
N VAL A 100 10.66 -2.38 8.42
CA VAL A 100 10.71 -1.35 9.47
C VAL A 100 11.08 -0.02 8.82
N ALA A 101 10.32 1.05 9.09
CA ALA A 101 10.61 2.39 8.61
C ALA A 101 11.26 3.24 9.71
N GLU A 102 12.25 4.05 9.36
CA GLU A 102 12.66 5.16 10.20
C GLU A 102 11.55 6.23 10.22
N PHE A 103 11.27 6.85 11.37
CA PHE A 103 10.42 8.04 11.41
C PHE A 103 11.18 9.28 11.85
N TYR A 104 10.69 10.42 11.39
CA TYR A 104 11.22 11.76 11.62
C TYR A 104 10.15 12.67 12.24
N GLY A 105 10.44 13.95 12.40
CA GLY A 105 9.47 14.92 12.92
C GLY A 105 9.42 14.92 14.45
N SER A 106 8.38 14.35 15.04
CA SER A 106 8.20 14.28 16.50
C SER A 106 7.57 12.95 16.91
N HIS A 107 7.71 12.56 18.18
CA HIS A 107 7.06 11.33 18.68
C HIS A 107 5.54 11.39 18.65
N ASP A 108 4.94 12.58 18.83
CA ASP A 108 3.49 12.77 18.80
C ASP A 108 2.91 12.80 17.38
N ASN A 109 3.76 13.06 16.38
CA ASN A 109 3.40 13.13 14.96
C ASN A 109 4.56 12.57 14.11
N PRO A 110 4.71 11.24 14.07
CA PRO A 110 5.85 10.57 13.44
C PRO A 110 5.75 10.58 11.92
N GLN A 111 6.69 11.26 11.27
CA GLN A 111 6.72 11.36 9.81
C GLN A 111 7.53 10.23 9.19
N THR A 112 6.88 9.36 8.43
CA THR A 112 7.51 8.26 7.64
C THR A 112 7.87 8.71 6.21
N TYR A 113 8.20 9.98 6.05
CA TYR A 113 8.58 10.59 4.78
C TYR A 113 9.50 11.80 5.02
N TYR A 114 10.18 12.25 3.96
CA TYR A 114 10.92 13.50 3.95
C TYR A 114 10.78 14.23 2.61
N TYR A 115 11.08 15.52 2.60
CA TYR A 115 11.11 16.33 1.39
C TYR A 115 12.50 16.30 0.74
N ALA A 116 12.56 15.96 -0.55
CA ALA A 116 13.73 16.14 -1.40
C ALA A 116 13.80 17.58 -1.90
N VAL A 117 14.94 18.24 -1.73
CA VAL A 117 15.14 19.66 -2.05
C VAL A 117 16.43 19.87 -2.84
N ALA A 118 16.45 20.91 -3.68
CA ALA A 118 17.64 21.44 -4.31
C ALA A 118 18.08 22.71 -3.57
N VAL A 119 19.24 22.68 -2.93
CA VAL A 119 19.78 23.81 -2.17
C VAL A 119 20.86 24.50 -2.98
N VAL A 120 20.86 25.83 -2.96
CA VAL A 120 21.85 26.69 -3.62
C VAL A 120 22.34 27.77 -2.65
N LYS A 121 23.49 28.37 -2.95
CA LYS A 121 23.91 29.59 -2.24
C LYS A 121 23.02 30.76 -2.66
N LYS A 122 22.70 31.63 -1.72
CA LYS A 122 22.02 32.90 -1.98
C LYS A 122 22.85 33.75 -2.96
N ASP A 123 22.18 34.63 -3.69
CA ASP A 123 22.77 35.52 -4.71
C ASP A 123 23.36 34.83 -5.95
N THR A 124 23.24 33.50 -6.05
CA THR A 124 23.38 32.82 -7.34
C THR A 124 22.14 33.12 -8.19
N ASN A 125 22.28 33.53 -9.45
CA ASN A 125 21.13 33.97 -10.26
C ASN A 125 20.68 32.88 -11.25
N PHE A 126 20.21 31.72 -10.76
CA PHE A 126 19.69 30.66 -11.62
C PHE A 126 18.55 29.85 -11.00
N GLN A 127 17.57 29.42 -11.80
CA GLN A 127 16.43 28.62 -11.34
C GLN A 127 16.58 27.13 -11.69
N LEU A 128 15.59 26.32 -11.31
CA LEU A 128 15.62 24.87 -11.54
C LEU A 128 15.75 24.51 -13.04
N SER A 129 15.10 25.24 -13.94
CA SER A 129 15.21 25.07 -15.39
C SER A 129 16.56 25.50 -15.98
N GLN A 130 17.41 26.17 -15.21
CA GLN A 130 18.70 26.73 -15.65
C GLN A 130 19.90 25.95 -15.08
N LEU A 131 19.68 24.68 -14.75
CA LEU A 131 20.71 23.81 -14.18
C LEU A 131 21.75 23.31 -15.20
N GLN A 132 21.48 23.41 -16.49
CA GLN A 132 22.43 23.01 -17.53
C GLN A 132 23.72 23.83 -17.41
N GLY A 133 24.87 23.14 -17.48
CA GLY A 133 26.19 23.73 -17.35
C GLY A 133 26.57 24.16 -15.92
N LYS A 134 25.73 23.94 -14.91
CA LYS A 134 26.09 24.13 -13.50
C LYS A 134 26.89 22.95 -12.97
N LYS A 135 27.52 23.15 -11.81
CA LYS A 135 28.17 22.08 -11.05
C LYS A 135 27.22 21.51 -10.00
N SER A 136 27.17 20.19 -9.83
CA SER A 136 26.20 19.53 -8.97
C SER A 136 26.81 18.61 -7.91
N CYS A 137 26.20 18.61 -6.72
CA CYS A 137 26.60 17.76 -5.58
C CYS A 137 25.46 16.80 -5.22
N HIS A 138 25.69 15.51 -5.39
CA HIS A 138 24.68 14.46 -5.20
C HIS A 138 25.01 13.57 -4.00
N THR A 139 23.97 13.02 -3.34
CA THR A 139 24.18 12.12 -2.18
C THR A 139 24.78 10.76 -2.56
N GLY A 140 24.60 10.35 -3.82
CA GLY A 140 24.98 9.05 -4.36
C GLY A 140 24.01 8.55 -5.43
N LEU A 141 24.53 7.79 -6.38
CA LEU A 141 23.78 7.19 -7.49
C LEU A 141 22.62 6.32 -6.97
N GLY A 142 21.43 6.44 -7.58
CA GLY A 142 20.25 5.65 -7.25
C GLY A 142 19.50 6.06 -5.96
N ARG A 143 19.97 7.08 -5.23
CA ARG A 143 19.30 7.60 -4.03
C ARG A 143 18.16 8.55 -4.39
N SER A 144 17.14 8.61 -3.55
CA SER A 144 15.90 9.34 -3.83
C SER A 144 16.14 10.84 -4.02
N ALA A 145 16.52 11.55 -2.96
CA ALA A 145 16.66 13.01 -3.03
C ALA A 145 17.90 13.44 -3.82
N GLY A 146 18.97 12.65 -3.79
CA GLY A 146 20.22 13.02 -4.44
C GLY A 146 20.35 12.57 -5.88
N TRP A 147 19.48 11.71 -6.40
CA TRP A 147 19.56 11.21 -7.78
C TRP A 147 18.19 11.02 -8.43
N ASN A 148 17.38 10.07 -7.95
CA ASN A 148 16.15 9.67 -8.65
C ASN A 148 15.15 10.82 -8.83
N VAL A 149 14.94 11.63 -7.79
CA VAL A 149 14.02 12.77 -7.86
C VAL A 149 14.55 13.87 -8.80
N PRO A 150 15.75 14.46 -8.57
CA PRO A 150 16.22 15.56 -9.43
C PRO A 150 16.49 15.12 -10.86
N ILE A 151 17.09 13.95 -11.08
CA ILE A 151 17.35 13.45 -12.43
C ILE A 151 16.04 13.04 -13.12
N GLY A 152 15.06 12.51 -12.38
CA GLY A 152 13.72 12.23 -12.90
C GLY A 152 13.01 13.47 -13.42
N LEU A 153 13.13 14.59 -12.70
CA LEU A 153 12.57 15.87 -13.14
C LEU A 153 13.28 16.42 -14.38
N LEU A 154 14.60 16.24 -14.48
CA LEU A 154 15.40 16.74 -15.59
C LEU A 154 15.46 15.79 -16.78
N PHE A 155 14.99 14.54 -16.64
CA PHE A 155 15.27 13.44 -17.57
C PHE A 155 14.98 13.79 -19.02
N CYS A 156 13.82 14.41 -19.28
CA CYS A 156 13.40 14.74 -20.64
C CYS A 156 14.11 15.96 -21.23
N ASP A 157 14.69 16.81 -20.38
CA ASP A 157 15.52 17.95 -20.77
C ASP A 157 17.00 17.55 -20.95
N LEU A 158 17.38 16.30 -20.61
CA LEU A 158 18.73 15.80 -20.84
C LEU A 158 19.02 15.67 -22.35
N PRO A 159 20.27 15.94 -22.77
CA PRO A 159 20.67 15.81 -24.16
C PRO A 159 20.63 14.35 -24.62
N GLU A 160 20.21 14.13 -25.87
CA GLU A 160 20.29 12.81 -26.51
C GLU A 160 21.74 12.44 -26.86
N PRO A 161 22.12 11.14 -26.78
CA PRO A 161 21.32 10.02 -26.31
C PRO A 161 21.17 10.00 -24.79
N ARG A 162 19.94 9.79 -24.29
CA ARG A 162 19.66 9.70 -22.84
C ARG A 162 20.13 8.41 -22.16
N GLN A 163 20.68 7.46 -22.94
CA GLN A 163 21.21 6.19 -22.44
C GLN A 163 22.68 6.00 -22.89
N PRO A 164 23.60 5.60 -21.98
CA PRO A 164 23.38 5.41 -20.54
C PRO A 164 23.08 6.74 -19.82
N LEU A 165 22.15 6.71 -18.85
CA LEU A 165 21.68 7.88 -18.11
C LEU A 165 22.82 8.71 -17.52
N GLU A 166 23.83 8.03 -16.97
CA GLU A 166 25.02 8.63 -16.37
C GLU A 166 25.76 9.53 -17.37
N LYS A 167 25.83 9.14 -18.64
CA LYS A 167 26.48 9.92 -19.71
C LYS A 167 25.68 11.17 -20.06
N ALA A 168 24.36 11.04 -20.14
CA ALA A 168 23.48 12.17 -20.42
C ALA A 168 23.56 13.23 -19.30
N VAL A 169 23.54 12.79 -18.04
CA VAL A 169 23.73 13.66 -16.88
C VAL A 169 25.13 14.28 -16.86
N ALA A 170 26.17 13.51 -17.18
CA ALA A 170 27.55 14.00 -17.26
C ALA A 170 27.76 15.08 -18.32
N ASN A 171 26.96 15.07 -19.39
CA ASN A 171 26.97 16.09 -20.44
C ASN A 171 26.09 17.30 -20.10
N PHE A 172 25.11 17.13 -19.21
CA PHE A 172 24.20 18.19 -18.81
C PHE A 172 24.85 19.15 -17.80
N PHE A 173 25.52 18.63 -16.78
CA PHE A 173 26.28 19.42 -15.80
C PHE A 173 27.73 19.62 -16.27
N SER A 174 28.37 20.72 -15.84
CA SER A 174 29.77 21.01 -16.20
C SER A 174 30.80 20.31 -15.31
N GLY A 175 30.36 19.70 -14.22
CA GLY A 175 31.17 19.05 -13.19
C GLY A 175 30.30 18.53 -12.05
N SER A 176 30.44 17.26 -11.67
CA SER A 176 29.62 16.71 -10.57
C SER A 176 30.43 15.97 -9.51
N CYS A 177 29.84 15.82 -8.33
CA CYS A 177 30.14 14.73 -7.42
C CYS A 177 28.92 13.80 -7.31
N VAL A 178 29.03 12.60 -7.89
CA VAL A 178 28.01 11.55 -7.80
C VAL A 178 28.65 10.30 -7.19
N PRO A 179 28.64 10.17 -5.85
CA PRO A 179 29.17 8.97 -5.22
C PRO A 179 28.51 7.69 -5.76
N CYS A 180 29.27 6.58 -5.80
CA CYS A 180 28.89 5.30 -6.39
C CYS A 180 28.79 5.27 -7.94
N ALA A 181 29.05 6.37 -8.65
CA ALA A 181 29.18 6.35 -10.10
C ALA A 181 30.52 5.73 -10.55
N ASP A 182 30.54 5.16 -11.75
CA ASP A 182 31.78 4.67 -12.38
C ASP A 182 32.60 5.86 -12.90
N GLY A 183 33.63 6.24 -12.14
CA GLY A 183 34.52 7.34 -12.51
C GLY A 183 35.46 7.05 -13.67
N VAL A 184 35.61 5.79 -14.08
CA VAL A 184 36.38 5.42 -15.28
C VAL A 184 35.52 5.65 -16.52
N ALA A 185 34.28 5.17 -16.50
CA ALA A 185 33.34 5.35 -17.61
C ALA A 185 32.80 6.79 -17.71
N PHE A 186 32.58 7.45 -16.57
CA PHE A 186 31.94 8.77 -16.49
C PHE A 186 32.74 9.74 -15.60
N PRO A 187 33.96 10.14 -16.02
CA PRO A 187 34.85 10.96 -15.19
C PRO A 187 34.24 12.30 -14.78
N GLN A 188 33.35 12.86 -15.61
CA GLN A 188 32.61 14.10 -15.33
C GLN A 188 31.72 13.99 -14.08
N LEU A 189 31.16 12.81 -13.80
CA LEU A 189 30.35 12.59 -12.60
C LEU A 189 31.19 12.56 -11.31
N CYS A 190 32.50 12.42 -11.43
CA CYS A 190 33.45 12.33 -10.32
C CYS A 190 34.42 13.51 -10.26
N GLN A 191 34.22 14.55 -11.09
CA GLN A 191 35.14 15.67 -11.19
C GLN A 191 35.30 16.41 -9.85
N LEU A 192 34.22 16.52 -9.06
CA LEU A 192 34.23 17.20 -7.77
C LEU A 192 34.55 16.26 -6.60
N CYS A 193 34.57 14.94 -6.82
CA CYS A 193 34.98 13.96 -5.84
C CYS A 193 35.71 12.79 -6.50
N PRO A 194 37.04 12.94 -6.73
CA PRO A 194 37.84 11.94 -7.42
C PRO A 194 37.62 10.52 -6.86
N GLY A 195 37.35 9.59 -7.77
CA GLY A 195 37.08 8.18 -7.47
C GLY A 195 35.64 7.84 -7.03
N CYS A 196 34.75 8.82 -6.83
CA CYS A 196 33.32 8.60 -6.54
C CYS A 196 33.03 7.53 -5.46
N GLY A 197 33.86 7.44 -4.41
CA GLY A 197 33.74 6.40 -3.39
C GLY A 197 32.33 6.24 -2.81
N CYS A 198 31.84 5.00 -2.73
CA CYS A 198 30.47 4.66 -2.30
C CYS A 198 30.36 4.40 -0.78
N SER A 199 31.03 5.22 0.03
CA SER A 199 31.01 5.09 1.49
C SER A 199 31.34 6.41 2.18
N SER A 200 31.21 6.45 3.51
CA SER A 200 31.59 7.61 4.33
C SER A 200 33.07 7.99 4.26
N LEU A 201 33.94 7.16 3.65
CA LEU A 201 35.34 7.52 3.39
C LEU A 201 35.47 8.61 2.33
N GLN A 202 34.48 8.75 1.45
CA GLN A 202 34.38 9.87 0.50
C GLN A 202 33.76 11.08 1.22
N PRO A 203 34.49 12.20 1.40
CA PRO A 203 33.99 13.36 2.17
C PRO A 203 32.69 13.97 1.67
N TYR A 204 32.38 13.82 0.39
CA TYR A 204 31.14 14.32 -0.21
C TYR A 204 30.02 13.27 -0.32
N PHE A 205 30.19 12.09 0.30
CA PHE A 205 29.18 11.04 0.31
C PHE A 205 27.98 11.36 1.23
N GLY A 206 26.78 10.98 0.78
CA GLY A 206 25.55 11.12 1.55
C GLY A 206 25.05 12.57 1.68
N TYR A 207 24.04 12.78 2.53
CA TYR A 207 23.39 14.09 2.66
C TYR A 207 24.34 15.18 3.15
N THR A 208 25.04 14.93 4.26
CA THR A 208 25.98 15.90 4.85
C THR A 208 27.17 16.17 3.94
N GLY A 209 27.67 15.14 3.23
CA GLY A 209 28.75 15.28 2.27
C GLY A 209 28.35 16.08 1.02
N ALA A 210 27.18 15.82 0.46
CA ALA A 210 26.67 16.57 -0.68
C ALA A 210 26.47 18.06 -0.33
N PHE A 211 25.94 18.36 0.86
CA PHE A 211 25.84 19.74 1.33
C PHE A 211 27.23 20.37 1.57
N LYS A 212 28.19 19.60 2.09
CA LYS A 212 29.58 20.05 2.24
C LYS A 212 30.21 20.45 0.89
N CYS A 213 29.97 19.67 -0.16
CA CYS A 213 30.40 19.98 -1.54
C CYS A 213 29.88 21.34 -2.03
N LEU A 214 28.62 21.70 -1.73
CA LEU A 214 28.09 23.04 -2.01
C LEU A 214 28.77 24.11 -1.13
N LYS A 215 28.84 23.86 0.19
CA LYS A 215 29.40 24.80 1.16
C LYS A 215 30.83 25.22 0.79
N GLU A 216 31.69 24.26 0.46
CA GLU A 216 33.09 24.47 0.09
C GLU A 216 33.28 25.05 -1.33
N GLY A 217 32.19 25.28 -2.07
CA GLY A 217 32.23 25.85 -3.42
C GLY A 217 32.64 24.85 -4.51
N GLY A 218 32.55 23.55 -4.22
CA GLY A 218 32.76 22.50 -5.21
C GLY A 218 31.66 22.48 -6.27
N GLY A 219 30.39 22.62 -5.84
CA GLY A 219 29.23 22.69 -6.74
C GLY A 219 28.38 23.95 -6.53
N ASP A 220 27.50 24.22 -7.49
CA ASP A 220 26.55 25.35 -7.50
C ASP A 220 25.20 24.97 -6.88
N VAL A 221 24.81 23.69 -7.00
CA VAL A 221 23.59 23.11 -6.45
C VAL A 221 23.90 21.80 -5.72
N THR A 222 23.19 21.54 -4.63
CA THR A 222 23.17 20.21 -4.00
C THR A 222 21.76 19.68 -3.85
N PHE A 223 21.61 18.37 -4.05
CA PHE A 223 20.34 17.68 -3.93
C PHE A 223 20.32 16.83 -2.67
N VAL A 224 19.50 17.21 -1.68
CA VAL A 224 19.50 16.62 -0.33
C VAL A 224 18.08 16.57 0.24
N LYS A 225 17.91 16.06 1.47
CA LYS A 225 16.66 16.17 2.22
C LYS A 225 16.57 17.52 2.94
N HIS A 226 15.37 18.02 3.17
CA HIS A 226 15.12 19.31 3.83
C HIS A 226 15.81 19.47 5.21
N THR A 227 15.96 18.41 6.00
CA THR A 227 16.60 18.48 7.33
C THR A 227 18.12 18.70 7.27
N THR A 228 18.76 18.41 6.14
CA THR A 228 20.24 18.36 6.04
C THR A 228 20.90 19.67 6.43
N ILE A 229 20.33 20.81 6.00
CA ILE A 229 20.92 22.11 6.31
C ILE A 229 20.82 22.44 7.81
N PHE A 230 19.74 22.02 8.47
CA PHE A 230 19.55 22.22 9.91
C PHE A 230 20.47 21.32 10.74
N GLU A 231 20.82 20.14 10.23
CA GLU A 231 21.79 19.23 10.84
C GLU A 231 23.24 19.78 10.76
N VAL A 232 23.56 20.50 9.69
CA VAL A 232 24.92 20.99 9.43
C VAL A 232 25.14 22.43 9.92
N LEU A 233 24.11 23.28 9.87
CA LEU A 233 24.17 24.70 10.22
C LEU A 233 23.14 24.99 11.32
N PRO A 234 23.52 24.93 12.61
CA PRO A 234 22.61 25.17 13.72
C PRO A 234 22.18 26.64 13.84
N GLU A 235 23.03 27.57 13.39
CA GLU A 235 22.76 29.01 13.44
C GLU A 235 21.92 29.48 12.24
N LYS A 236 20.86 30.25 12.51
CA LYS A 236 19.98 30.78 11.47
C LYS A 236 20.74 31.68 10.49
N ALA A 237 21.62 32.54 10.99
CA ALA A 237 22.41 33.47 10.18
C ALA A 237 23.29 32.76 9.13
N ASP A 238 23.71 31.52 9.40
CA ASP A 238 24.44 30.72 8.41
C ASP A 238 23.50 30.07 7.38
N ARG A 239 22.29 29.69 7.80
CA ARG A 239 21.25 29.14 6.90
C ARG A 239 20.72 30.19 5.93
N ASP A 240 20.63 31.46 6.36
CA ASP A 240 20.15 32.58 5.55
C ASP A 240 21.05 32.89 4.33
N LYS A 241 22.23 32.25 4.24
CA LYS A 241 23.15 32.29 3.10
C LYS A 241 22.77 31.29 1.99
N TYR A 242 21.69 30.55 2.15
CA TYR A 242 21.23 29.50 1.24
C TYR A 242 19.74 29.65 0.93
N GLU A 243 19.34 29.10 -0.22
CA GLU A 243 17.96 29.11 -0.72
C GLU A 243 17.63 27.75 -1.35
N LEU A 244 16.34 27.49 -1.53
CA LEU A 244 15.81 26.34 -2.24
C LEU A 244 15.43 26.73 -3.68
N LEU A 245 15.69 25.84 -4.63
CA LEU A 245 15.13 25.91 -5.98
C LEU A 245 13.78 25.19 -6.01
N CYS A 246 12.74 25.89 -6.46
CA CYS A 246 11.38 25.39 -6.46
C CYS A 246 10.96 24.87 -7.86
N PRO A 247 10.05 23.88 -7.94
CA PRO A 247 9.57 23.35 -9.23
C PRO A 247 8.89 24.40 -10.13
N ASP A 248 8.35 25.46 -9.54
CA ASP A 248 7.74 26.60 -10.26
C ASP A 248 8.78 27.62 -10.77
N ASN A 249 10.07 27.27 -10.75
CA ASN A 249 11.19 28.13 -11.10
C ASN A 249 11.28 29.40 -10.25
N THR A 250 10.82 29.35 -9.00
CA THR A 250 11.10 30.37 -7.98
C THR A 250 12.20 29.91 -7.02
N ARG A 251 12.59 30.80 -6.10
CA ARG A 251 13.48 30.49 -4.98
C ARG A 251 12.78 30.83 -3.68
N ARG A 252 13.05 30.03 -2.64
CA ARG A 252 12.51 30.26 -1.30
C ARG A 252 13.54 30.03 -0.21
N PRO A 253 13.35 30.63 0.98
CA PRO A 253 14.10 30.29 2.18
C PRO A 253 14.10 28.79 2.48
N VAL A 254 15.16 28.31 3.13
CA VAL A 254 15.37 26.88 3.42
C VAL A 254 14.38 26.27 4.43
N ASP A 255 13.66 27.10 5.18
CA ASP A 255 12.58 26.73 6.09
C ASP A 255 11.21 26.63 5.42
N GLU A 256 11.03 27.18 4.21
CA GLU A 256 9.81 27.04 3.37
C GLU A 256 9.83 25.77 2.50
N TYR A 257 10.46 24.70 2.97
CA TYR A 257 10.60 23.45 2.22
C TYR A 257 9.26 22.73 1.99
N ARG A 258 8.22 23.03 2.78
CA ARG A 258 6.88 22.44 2.60
C ARG A 258 6.20 22.98 1.34
N GLU A 259 6.47 24.22 0.99
CA GLU A 259 5.98 24.92 -0.20
C GLU A 259 6.96 24.81 -1.37
N CYS A 260 8.26 24.60 -1.09
CA CYS A 260 9.32 24.49 -2.09
C CYS A 260 10.16 23.22 -1.90
N HIS A 261 9.72 22.15 -2.54
CA HIS A 261 10.44 20.87 -2.61
C HIS A 261 10.24 20.22 -3.97
N LEU A 262 11.15 19.33 -4.35
CA LEU A 262 11.09 18.58 -5.61
C LEU A 262 10.10 17.42 -5.53
N ALA A 263 10.11 16.69 -4.41
CA ALA A 263 9.17 15.60 -4.14
C ALA A 263 9.10 15.27 -2.65
N ARG A 264 7.97 14.69 -2.24
CA ARG A 264 7.84 13.97 -0.97
C ARG A 264 8.25 12.51 -1.18
N VAL A 265 9.18 12.02 -0.39
CA VAL A 265 9.77 10.69 -0.55
C VAL A 265 9.55 9.88 0.75
N PRO A 266 9.19 8.59 0.67
CA PRO A 266 9.17 7.70 1.83
C PRO A 266 10.49 7.67 2.59
N SER A 267 10.42 7.44 3.90
CA SER A 267 11.58 7.35 4.77
C SER A 267 12.54 6.22 4.39
N HIS A 268 13.73 6.23 4.98
CA HIS A 268 14.62 5.07 4.91
C HIS A 268 13.93 3.87 5.57
N ALA A 269 14.12 2.69 4.99
CA ALA A 269 13.49 1.46 5.48
C ALA A 269 14.51 0.34 5.60
N VAL A 270 14.39 -0.42 6.69
CA VAL A 270 15.04 -1.71 6.85
C VAL A 270 14.33 -2.70 5.94
N VAL A 271 15.08 -3.31 5.03
CA VAL A 271 14.57 -4.35 4.13
C VAL A 271 14.98 -5.74 4.61
N ALA A 272 14.14 -6.73 4.31
CA ALA A 272 14.38 -8.14 4.55
C ALA A 272 13.88 -8.97 3.36
N ARG A 273 14.17 -10.27 3.33
CA ARG A 273 13.61 -11.16 2.30
C ARG A 273 12.08 -11.20 2.40
N SER A 274 11.41 -11.34 1.26
CA SER A 274 9.95 -11.46 1.25
C SER A 274 9.45 -12.78 1.85
N VAL A 275 10.24 -13.84 1.70
CA VAL A 275 10.02 -15.20 2.24
C VAL A 275 11.12 -15.50 3.26
N ASP A 276 10.76 -16.03 4.43
CA ASP A 276 11.70 -16.35 5.53
C ASP A 276 12.64 -15.17 5.89
N GLY A 277 12.06 -13.96 5.91
CA GLY A 277 12.79 -12.70 6.11
C GLY A 277 13.12 -12.37 7.56
N LYS A 278 12.58 -13.13 8.53
CA LYS A 278 12.70 -12.86 9.97
C LYS A 278 12.16 -11.49 10.37
N GLU A 279 11.13 -10.99 9.68
CA GLU A 279 10.54 -9.66 9.90
C GLU A 279 10.11 -9.42 11.35
N ASP A 280 9.51 -10.42 12.01
CA ASP A 280 9.11 -10.34 13.42
C ASP A 280 10.33 -10.17 14.34
N LEU A 281 11.41 -10.90 14.05
CA LEU A 281 12.64 -10.86 14.84
C LEU A 281 13.39 -9.54 14.65
N ILE A 282 13.41 -9.02 13.41
CA ILE A 282 13.98 -7.71 13.09
C ILE A 282 13.20 -6.62 13.84
N TRP A 283 11.87 -6.69 13.85
CA TRP A 283 11.04 -5.77 14.61
C TRP A 283 11.27 -5.89 16.13
N GLU A 284 11.29 -7.11 16.67
CA GLU A 284 11.59 -7.37 18.10
C GLU A 284 12.93 -6.74 18.50
N LEU A 285 13.98 -6.96 17.70
CA LEU A 285 15.31 -6.38 17.92
C LEU A 285 15.27 -4.85 17.91
N LEU A 286 14.69 -4.24 16.89
CA LEU A 286 14.73 -2.78 16.70
C LEU A 286 13.81 -2.04 17.67
N ASN A 287 12.67 -2.63 18.04
CA ASN A 287 11.79 -2.07 19.05
C ASN A 287 12.48 -2.03 20.42
N GLN A 288 13.16 -3.12 20.81
CA GLN A 288 13.96 -3.13 22.04
C GLN A 288 15.15 -2.15 21.95
N ALA A 289 15.81 -2.07 20.78
CA ALA A 289 16.93 -1.16 20.58
C ALA A 289 16.54 0.32 20.75
N GLN A 290 15.40 0.75 20.23
CA GLN A 290 14.95 2.14 20.38
C GLN A 290 14.49 2.47 21.80
N GLU A 291 13.94 1.51 22.54
CA GLU A 291 13.53 1.69 23.94
C GLU A 291 14.74 1.95 24.86
N HIS A 292 15.85 1.25 24.63
CA HIS A 292 17.07 1.32 25.45
C HIS A 292 18.14 2.30 24.94
N PHE A 293 18.26 2.46 23.62
CA PHE A 293 19.35 3.20 22.98
C PHE A 293 18.87 4.25 21.96
N GLY A 294 17.56 4.55 21.96
CA GLY A 294 16.99 5.65 21.18
C GLY A 294 17.47 7.02 21.67
N VAL A 295 16.91 8.08 21.08
CA VAL A 295 17.32 9.47 21.33
C VAL A 295 17.27 9.79 22.84
N GLY A 296 18.42 10.13 23.42
CA GLY A 296 18.54 10.52 24.82
C GLY A 296 18.39 9.40 25.85
N LYS A 297 18.36 8.12 25.44
CA LYS A 297 18.11 6.98 26.34
C LYS A 297 19.36 6.45 27.06
N SER A 298 20.53 6.48 26.40
CA SER A 298 21.78 5.98 26.96
C SER A 298 22.94 6.90 26.60
N LYS A 299 23.95 7.01 27.48
CA LYS A 299 25.20 7.72 27.17
C LYS A 299 26.25 6.82 26.53
N ASP A 300 26.16 5.52 26.77
CA ASP A 300 27.19 4.54 26.37
C ASP A 300 27.06 4.16 24.90
N PHE A 301 25.84 4.04 24.40
CA PHE A 301 25.55 3.76 23.00
C PHE A 301 24.30 4.52 22.55
N GLN A 302 24.37 5.07 21.34
CA GLN A 302 23.31 5.85 20.72
C GLN A 302 22.98 5.25 19.36
N LEU A 303 21.72 4.89 19.13
CA LEU A 303 21.31 4.27 17.88
C LEU A 303 21.35 5.23 16.70
N PHE A 304 21.00 6.50 16.93
CA PHE A 304 20.90 7.56 15.91
C PHE A 304 22.03 8.60 16.00
N SER A 305 23.19 8.25 16.56
CA SER A 305 24.40 9.06 16.42
C SER A 305 25.65 8.18 16.50
N SER A 306 26.81 8.69 16.11
CA SER A 306 28.06 7.96 16.28
C SER A 306 29.27 8.88 16.36
N PRO A 307 30.30 8.54 17.15
CA PRO A 307 31.59 9.24 17.10
C PRO A 307 32.36 8.94 15.81
N HIS A 308 32.03 7.86 15.09
CA HIS A 308 32.75 7.43 13.89
C HIS A 308 32.28 8.11 12.60
N GLY A 309 31.21 8.90 12.66
CA GLY A 309 30.64 9.57 11.49
C GLY A 309 29.14 9.77 11.59
N LYS A 310 28.57 10.26 10.50
CA LYS A 310 27.14 10.58 10.39
C LYS A 310 26.38 9.50 9.64
N ASN A 311 25.15 9.25 10.05
CA ASN A 311 24.20 8.36 9.39
C ASN A 311 24.69 6.93 9.20
N LEU A 312 25.39 6.40 10.20
CA LEU A 312 25.91 5.02 10.19
C LEU A 312 24.82 4.06 10.65
N LEU A 313 24.53 3.02 9.85
CA LEU A 313 23.40 2.07 10.00
C LEU A 313 22.01 2.68 9.81
N PHE A 314 21.74 3.81 10.48
CA PHE A 314 20.47 4.55 10.44
C PHE A 314 20.74 6.04 10.27
N LYS A 315 19.73 6.82 9.84
CA LYS A 315 19.87 8.28 9.80
C LYS A 315 20.02 8.87 11.20
N ASP A 316 20.89 9.85 11.34
CA ASP A 316 21.04 10.58 12.62
C ASP A 316 19.81 11.43 12.94
N SER A 317 19.02 11.78 11.93
CA SER A 317 17.77 12.53 12.09
C SER A 317 16.58 11.65 12.51
N ALA A 318 16.73 10.31 12.49
CA ALA A 318 15.66 9.42 12.87
C ALA A 318 15.40 9.53 14.38
N LEU A 319 14.12 9.52 14.76
CA LEU A 319 13.70 9.56 16.17
C LEU A 319 13.33 8.17 16.70
N GLY A 320 13.17 7.20 15.79
CA GLY A 320 12.81 5.83 16.11
C GLY A 320 12.36 5.08 14.86
N PHE A 321 11.65 3.99 15.11
CA PHE A 321 11.15 3.06 14.11
C PHE A 321 9.65 2.84 14.22
N LEU A 322 9.02 2.62 13.07
CA LEU A 322 7.68 2.11 12.96
C LEU A 322 7.68 0.79 12.18
N ARG A 323 6.92 -0.18 12.67
CA ARG A 323 6.74 -1.46 11.99
C ARG A 323 5.94 -1.24 10.71
N ILE A 324 6.45 -1.71 9.58
CA ILE A 324 5.73 -1.62 8.31
C ILE A 324 4.64 -2.70 8.28
N PRO A 325 3.38 -2.37 7.90
CA PRO A 325 2.30 -3.34 7.82
C PRO A 325 2.63 -4.51 6.89
N PRO A 326 2.31 -5.76 7.23
CA PRO A 326 2.75 -6.93 6.46
C PRO A 326 2.29 -6.98 4.99
N GLN A 327 1.21 -6.28 4.62
CA GLN A 327 0.74 -6.19 3.24
C GLN A 327 1.41 -5.08 2.42
N MET A 328 2.22 -4.22 3.05
CA MET A 328 2.92 -3.15 2.36
C MET A 328 4.21 -3.67 1.74
N ASP A 329 4.13 -4.07 0.48
CA ASP A 329 5.30 -4.42 -0.32
C ASP A 329 6.11 -3.16 -0.73
N SER A 330 7.22 -3.37 -1.44
CA SER A 330 8.06 -2.26 -1.91
C SER A 330 7.29 -1.28 -2.80
N LYS A 331 6.32 -1.73 -3.61
CA LYS A 331 5.54 -0.85 -4.49
C LYS A 331 4.57 0.03 -3.71
N LEU A 332 3.86 -0.55 -2.72
CA LEU A 332 2.93 0.19 -1.86
C LEU A 332 3.67 1.16 -0.93
N TYR A 333 4.81 0.74 -0.36
CA TYR A 333 5.66 1.60 0.46
C TYR A 333 6.18 2.81 -0.34
N LEU A 334 6.63 2.57 -1.57
CA LEU A 334 7.20 3.62 -2.41
C LEU A 334 6.14 4.51 -3.06
N GLY A 335 4.97 3.93 -3.34
CA GLY A 335 3.89 4.54 -4.09
C GLY A 335 4.12 4.49 -5.60
N TYR A 336 3.01 4.35 -6.33
CA TYR A 336 3.00 4.21 -7.80
C TYR A 336 3.81 5.28 -8.52
N ARG A 337 3.59 6.56 -8.21
CA ARG A 337 4.27 7.67 -8.89
C ARG A 337 5.79 7.58 -8.78
N TYR A 338 6.30 7.31 -7.58
CA TYR A 338 7.74 7.20 -7.36
C TYR A 338 8.32 5.99 -8.10
N MET A 339 7.65 4.84 -8.02
CA MET A 339 8.04 3.62 -8.73
C MET A 339 8.07 3.81 -10.25
N THR A 340 7.04 4.46 -10.82
CA THR A 340 6.99 4.78 -12.25
C THR A 340 8.13 5.71 -12.64
N SER A 341 8.41 6.76 -11.86
CA SER A 341 9.55 7.66 -12.12
C SER A 341 10.89 6.94 -12.09
N VAL A 342 11.13 6.05 -11.12
CA VAL A 342 12.37 5.25 -11.04
C VAL A 342 12.49 4.31 -12.24
N ARG A 343 11.41 3.63 -12.63
CA ARG A 343 11.40 2.74 -13.81
C ARG A 343 11.66 3.51 -15.10
N ASN A 344 11.00 4.65 -15.30
CA ASN A 344 11.18 5.48 -16.50
C ASN A 344 12.63 5.96 -16.64
N LEU A 345 13.29 6.30 -15.53
CA LEU A 345 14.72 6.63 -15.52
C LEU A 345 15.60 5.45 -15.94
N GLN A 346 15.29 4.25 -15.47
CA GLN A 346 16.04 3.03 -15.80
C GLN A 346 15.85 2.64 -17.27
N GLU A 347 14.63 2.71 -17.77
CA GLU A 347 14.26 2.32 -19.14
C GLU A 347 14.54 3.42 -20.17
N GLY A 348 14.86 4.64 -19.73
CA GLY A 348 15.11 5.78 -20.62
C GLY A 348 13.86 6.35 -21.27
N ILE A 349 12.69 6.19 -20.63
CA ILE A 349 11.40 6.58 -21.19
C ILE A 349 11.02 7.98 -20.71
N CYS A 350 10.83 8.88 -21.67
CA CYS A 350 10.11 10.12 -21.42
C CYS A 350 8.62 9.84 -21.57
N PRO A 351 7.81 9.98 -20.51
CA PRO A 351 6.36 9.92 -20.69
C PRO A 351 5.97 11.06 -21.64
N GLU A 352 5.56 10.72 -22.85
CA GLU A 352 5.09 11.70 -23.82
C GLU A 352 3.94 12.50 -23.21
N THR A 353 3.90 13.79 -23.53
CA THR A 353 2.97 14.75 -22.95
C THR A 353 1.51 14.35 -23.19
N LYS A 354 0.82 13.97 -22.10
CA LYS A 354 -0.59 14.22 -21.78
C LYS A 354 -1.73 13.78 -22.72
N GLU A 355 -1.47 13.06 -23.80
CA GLU A 355 -2.52 12.43 -24.60
C GLU A 355 -2.10 11.02 -25.03
N GLU A 356 -1.81 10.13 -24.06
CA GLU A 356 -1.99 8.72 -24.36
C GLU A 356 -3.47 8.53 -24.70
N GLU A 357 -3.75 8.36 -25.99
CA GLU A 357 -5.02 7.83 -26.48
C GLU A 357 -5.41 6.67 -25.56
N CYS A 358 -6.56 6.76 -24.90
CA CYS A 358 -7.02 5.77 -23.94
C CYS A 358 -7.31 4.45 -24.69
N LYS A 359 -6.27 3.64 -24.88
CA LYS A 359 -6.33 2.44 -25.72
C LYS A 359 -6.93 1.26 -24.97
N THR A 360 -6.50 1.05 -23.72
CA THR A 360 -6.89 -0.12 -22.93
C THR A 360 -7.11 0.23 -21.46
N VAL A 361 -8.02 -0.50 -20.82
CA VAL A 361 -8.25 -0.48 -19.37
C VAL A 361 -8.11 -1.91 -18.84
N LYS A 362 -7.19 -2.10 -17.87
CA LYS A 362 -7.05 -3.37 -17.16
C LYS A 362 -8.08 -3.48 -16.04
N TRP A 363 -9.09 -4.30 -16.24
CA TRP A 363 -10.13 -4.57 -15.26
C TRP A 363 -9.70 -5.65 -14.26
N CYS A 364 -9.82 -5.39 -12.96
CA CYS A 364 -9.53 -6.39 -11.93
C CYS A 364 -10.78 -7.21 -11.59
N ALA A 365 -10.78 -8.48 -11.95
CA ALA A 365 -11.85 -9.42 -11.71
C ALA A 365 -11.64 -10.22 -10.41
N LEU A 366 -12.71 -10.38 -9.61
CA LEU A 366 -12.67 -11.12 -8.35
C LEU A 366 -12.79 -12.64 -8.58
N SER A 367 -11.67 -13.33 -8.39
CA SER A 367 -11.54 -14.78 -8.53
C SER A 367 -11.93 -15.29 -9.92
N HIS A 368 -12.10 -16.61 -10.06
CA HIS A 368 -12.32 -17.26 -11.36
C HIS A 368 -13.65 -16.88 -12.03
N HIS A 369 -14.73 -16.75 -11.25
CA HIS A 369 -16.07 -16.52 -11.82
C HIS A 369 -16.17 -15.16 -12.53
N GLU A 370 -15.66 -14.09 -11.91
CA GLU A 370 -15.60 -12.80 -12.58
C GLU A 370 -14.56 -12.79 -13.70
N ARG A 371 -13.44 -13.51 -13.54
CA ARG A 371 -12.41 -13.59 -14.57
C ARG A 371 -12.98 -14.09 -15.90
N LEU A 372 -13.81 -15.14 -15.87
CA LEU A 372 -14.45 -15.66 -17.08
C LEU A 372 -15.33 -14.63 -17.78
N LYS A 373 -16.15 -13.88 -17.02
CA LYS A 373 -16.99 -12.81 -17.59
C LYS A 373 -16.14 -11.66 -18.12
N CYS A 374 -15.04 -11.34 -17.44
CA CYS A 374 -14.09 -10.33 -17.90
C CYS A 374 -13.43 -10.76 -19.21
N ASP A 375 -12.97 -12.01 -19.34
CA ASP A 375 -12.35 -12.50 -20.56
C ASP A 375 -13.34 -12.48 -21.74
N GLU A 376 -14.62 -12.80 -21.50
CA GLU A 376 -15.68 -12.63 -22.49
C GLU A 376 -15.86 -11.15 -22.88
N TRP A 377 -15.86 -10.24 -21.91
CA TRP A 377 -15.91 -8.80 -22.17
C TRP A 377 -14.71 -8.32 -22.99
N SER A 378 -13.51 -8.78 -22.63
CA SER A 378 -12.24 -8.45 -23.31
C SER A 378 -12.32 -8.77 -24.80
N VAL A 379 -12.78 -9.97 -25.15
CA VAL A 379 -12.98 -10.40 -26.55
C VAL A 379 -14.00 -9.52 -27.27
N ASN A 380 -15.15 -9.26 -26.65
CA ASN A 380 -16.22 -8.46 -27.27
C ASN A 380 -15.84 -6.97 -27.42
N SER A 381 -14.99 -6.46 -26.53
CA SER A 381 -14.49 -5.09 -26.58
C SER A 381 -13.39 -4.86 -27.62
N GLY A 382 -12.95 -5.92 -28.32
CA GLY A 382 -11.84 -5.84 -29.28
C GLY A 382 -10.49 -5.49 -28.63
N GLY A 383 -10.29 -5.87 -27.36
CA GLY A 383 -9.06 -5.59 -26.61
C GLY A 383 -9.03 -4.23 -25.90
N GLN A 384 -10.10 -3.44 -25.95
CA GLN A 384 -10.23 -2.21 -25.15
C GLN A 384 -10.27 -2.49 -23.63
N ILE A 385 -10.75 -3.67 -23.25
CA ILE A 385 -10.69 -4.19 -21.88
C ILE A 385 -9.70 -5.34 -21.83
N GLU A 386 -8.73 -5.23 -20.93
CA GLU A 386 -7.84 -6.33 -20.53
C GLU A 386 -8.24 -6.81 -19.13
N CYS A 387 -7.95 -8.05 -18.81
CA CYS A 387 -8.35 -8.63 -17.53
C CYS A 387 -7.14 -8.94 -16.68
N GLU A 388 -7.24 -8.54 -15.42
CA GLU A 388 -6.44 -8.97 -14.28
C GLU A 388 -7.36 -9.68 -13.29
N SER A 389 -6.79 -10.44 -12.35
CA SER A 389 -7.59 -11.02 -11.28
C SER A 389 -6.85 -11.09 -9.95
N ALA A 390 -7.64 -11.16 -8.88
CA ALA A 390 -7.18 -11.40 -7.52
C ALA A 390 -8.24 -12.20 -6.74
N GLU A 391 -7.90 -12.74 -5.57
CA GLU A 391 -8.86 -13.55 -4.79
C GLU A 391 -9.72 -12.71 -3.84
N THR A 392 -9.33 -11.46 -3.55
CA THR A 392 -10.08 -10.52 -2.70
C THR A 392 -10.16 -9.11 -3.31
N SER A 393 -11.16 -8.34 -2.90
CA SER A 393 -11.30 -6.94 -3.32
C SER A 393 -10.12 -6.08 -2.88
N GLU A 394 -9.56 -6.31 -1.67
CA GLU A 394 -8.35 -5.60 -1.20
C GLU A 394 -7.13 -5.89 -2.09
N GLU A 395 -6.93 -7.14 -2.52
CA GLU A 395 -5.85 -7.46 -3.46
C GLU A 395 -6.04 -6.76 -4.81
N CYS A 396 -7.28 -6.69 -5.32
CA CYS A 396 -7.57 -5.92 -6.53
C CYS A 396 -7.33 -4.42 -6.33
N ILE A 397 -7.74 -3.83 -5.20
CA ILE A 397 -7.43 -2.43 -4.86
C ILE A 397 -5.92 -2.22 -4.84
N ALA A 398 -5.14 -3.11 -4.21
CA ALA A 398 -3.68 -3.03 -4.18
C ALA A 398 -3.09 -3.11 -5.59
N LYS A 399 -3.59 -4.01 -6.46
CA LYS A 399 -3.19 -4.07 -7.88
C LYS A 399 -3.50 -2.77 -8.63
N ILE A 400 -4.64 -2.14 -8.37
CA ILE A 400 -5.00 -0.85 -8.98
C ILE A 400 -4.08 0.26 -8.46
N VAL A 401 -3.82 0.32 -7.15
CA VAL A 401 -2.89 1.28 -6.54
C VAL A 401 -1.50 1.13 -7.14
N ASN A 402 -1.04 -0.10 -7.37
CA ASN A 402 0.31 -0.41 -7.88
C ASN A 402 0.44 -0.31 -9.40
N GLY A 403 -0.65 -0.10 -10.14
CA GLY A 403 -0.62 -0.02 -11.61
C GLY A 403 -0.60 -1.37 -12.34
N GLU A 404 -0.87 -2.47 -11.64
CA GLU A 404 -1.04 -3.79 -12.25
C GLU A 404 -2.42 -3.94 -12.89
N ALA A 405 -3.43 -3.33 -12.27
CA ALA A 405 -4.78 -3.14 -12.83
C ALA A 405 -5.13 -1.64 -12.87
N ASP A 406 -6.22 -1.27 -13.52
CA ASP A 406 -6.65 0.13 -13.69
C ASP A 406 -8.00 0.45 -13.06
N ALA A 407 -8.93 -0.51 -13.05
CA ALA A 407 -10.28 -0.28 -12.55
C ALA A 407 -10.96 -1.55 -12.04
N MET A 408 -11.94 -1.37 -11.16
CA MET A 408 -12.95 -2.36 -10.77
C MET A 408 -14.18 -1.63 -10.21
N THR A 409 -15.33 -2.30 -10.16
CA THR A 409 -16.48 -1.84 -9.35
C THR A 409 -16.27 -2.22 -7.88
N LEU A 410 -16.69 -1.36 -6.96
CA LEU A 410 -16.63 -1.60 -5.52
C LEU A 410 -17.91 -1.13 -4.84
N ASP A 411 -18.30 -1.82 -3.76
CA ASP A 411 -19.32 -1.31 -2.85
C ASP A 411 -18.79 -0.10 -2.04
N GLY A 412 -19.69 0.65 -1.40
CA GLY A 412 -19.33 1.87 -0.66
C GLY A 412 -18.26 1.66 0.43
N GLY A 413 -18.22 0.51 1.09
CA GLY A 413 -17.22 0.17 2.09
C GLY A 413 -15.83 0.03 1.48
N HIS A 414 -15.72 -0.67 0.36
CA HIS A 414 -14.45 -0.78 -0.37
C HIS A 414 -14.07 0.50 -1.13
N VAL A 415 -15.03 1.32 -1.59
CA VAL A 415 -14.76 2.67 -2.12
C VAL A 415 -14.09 3.54 -1.04
N TYR A 416 -14.52 3.42 0.21
CA TYR A 416 -13.86 4.08 1.33
C TYR A 416 -12.40 3.63 1.48
N ILE A 417 -12.13 2.31 1.48
CA ILE A 417 -10.76 1.76 1.57
C ILE A 417 -9.92 2.22 0.38
N ALA A 418 -10.44 2.12 -0.84
CA ALA A 418 -9.79 2.56 -2.08
C ALA A 418 -9.43 4.05 -2.03
N GLY A 419 -10.32 4.90 -1.52
CA GLY A 419 -10.06 6.32 -1.32
C GLY A 419 -8.98 6.61 -0.28
N GLN A 420 -8.95 5.84 0.81
CA GLN A 420 -7.85 5.87 1.77
C GLN A 420 -6.51 5.43 1.16
N CYS A 421 -6.55 4.61 0.10
CA CYS A 421 -5.39 4.26 -0.71
C CYS A 421 -5.09 5.24 -1.86
N GLY A 422 -5.87 6.32 -1.99
CA GLY A 422 -5.64 7.39 -2.97
C GLY A 422 -6.28 7.16 -4.35
N LEU A 423 -7.10 6.12 -4.50
CA LEU A 423 -7.96 5.94 -5.67
C LEU A 423 -9.13 6.93 -5.63
N VAL A 424 -9.74 7.17 -6.79
CA VAL A 424 -10.89 8.07 -6.93
C VAL A 424 -12.07 7.34 -7.57
N PRO A 425 -13.32 7.64 -7.16
CA PRO A 425 -14.49 7.13 -7.84
C PRO A 425 -14.62 7.84 -9.20
N VAL A 426 -14.93 7.05 -10.23
CA VAL A 426 -14.95 7.50 -11.64
C VAL A 426 -16.37 7.50 -12.19
N LEU A 427 -17.09 6.40 -11.95
CA LEU A 427 -18.47 6.16 -12.38
C LEU A 427 -19.25 5.52 -11.24
N ALA A 428 -20.55 5.77 -11.15
CA ALA A 428 -21.43 5.08 -10.22
C ALA A 428 -22.41 4.18 -10.96
N GLU A 429 -22.65 2.98 -10.42
CA GLU A 429 -23.78 2.17 -10.84
C GLU A 429 -25.10 2.88 -10.50
N ASN A 430 -26.08 2.79 -11.40
CA ASN A 430 -27.41 3.31 -11.18
C ASN A 430 -28.44 2.19 -11.35
N TYR A 431 -29.36 2.08 -10.40
CA TYR A 431 -30.32 0.98 -10.30
C TYR A 431 -31.76 1.37 -10.68
N GLY A 432 -31.96 2.59 -11.22
CA GLY A 432 -33.28 3.06 -11.67
C GLY A 432 -34.08 3.87 -10.63
N LEU A 433 -33.47 4.22 -9.50
CA LEU A 433 -34.02 5.22 -8.56
C LEU A 433 -33.62 6.61 -9.08
N HIS A 434 -34.57 7.35 -9.69
CA HIS A 434 -34.31 8.67 -10.28
C HIS A 434 -33.52 9.57 -9.31
N THR A 435 -32.37 10.09 -9.78
CA THR A 435 -31.49 11.09 -9.11
C THR A 435 -30.78 10.70 -7.82
N SER A 436 -31.07 9.54 -7.22
CA SER A 436 -30.44 9.12 -5.96
C SER A 436 -29.28 8.14 -6.16
N HIS A 437 -28.07 8.57 -5.82
CA HIS A 437 -26.84 7.74 -5.81
C HIS A 437 -26.74 6.81 -4.58
N TRP A 438 -27.86 6.26 -4.11
CA TRP A 438 -27.91 5.42 -2.92
C TRP A 438 -29.00 4.35 -3.00
N TYR A 439 -28.86 3.31 -2.19
CA TYR A 439 -29.86 2.27 -1.93
C TYR A 439 -30.06 2.08 -0.41
N TYR A 440 -31.14 1.41 0.00
CA TYR A 440 -31.38 1.11 1.41
C TYR A 440 -30.69 -0.18 1.84
N ALA A 441 -29.91 -0.12 2.92
CA ALA A 441 -29.43 -1.28 3.67
C ALA A 441 -30.51 -1.72 4.67
N VAL A 442 -30.86 -3.01 4.67
CA VAL A 442 -31.95 -3.56 5.47
C VAL A 442 -31.52 -4.83 6.20
N ALA A 443 -32.19 -5.13 7.32
CA ALA A 443 -32.08 -6.44 7.98
C ALA A 443 -33.36 -7.25 7.68
N VAL A 444 -33.21 -8.39 7.01
CA VAL A 444 -34.29 -9.26 6.59
C VAL A 444 -34.38 -10.44 7.54
N VAL A 445 -35.61 -10.81 7.93
CA VAL A 445 -35.92 -11.98 8.76
C VAL A 445 -37.07 -12.77 8.15
N LYS A 446 -37.22 -14.03 8.53
CA LYS A 446 -38.38 -14.83 8.14
C LYS A 446 -39.62 -14.33 8.87
N ALA A 447 -40.76 -14.26 8.17
CA ALA A 447 -42.03 -13.84 8.74
C ALA A 447 -42.52 -14.81 9.83
N SER A 448 -42.15 -16.10 9.73
CA SER A 448 -42.43 -17.14 10.73
C SER A 448 -41.83 -16.85 12.10
N ASP A 449 -40.70 -16.14 12.15
CA ASP A 449 -39.94 -15.94 13.38
C ASP A 449 -40.42 -14.66 14.08
N ALA A 450 -41.68 -14.67 14.53
CA ALA A 450 -42.40 -13.51 15.07
C ALA A 450 -41.63 -12.75 16.18
N ASP A 451 -40.88 -13.49 17.01
CA ASP A 451 -40.19 -12.96 18.18
C ASP A 451 -38.90 -12.18 17.86
N ILE A 452 -38.36 -12.27 16.63
CA ILE A 452 -37.11 -11.59 16.28
C ILE A 452 -37.38 -10.12 15.94
N THR A 453 -36.71 -9.22 16.67
CA THR A 453 -36.76 -7.76 16.50
C THR A 453 -35.33 -7.19 16.49
N TRP A 454 -35.18 -5.93 16.10
CA TRP A 454 -33.87 -5.25 16.15
C TRP A 454 -33.22 -5.30 17.54
N ASN A 455 -34.03 -5.23 18.60
CA ASN A 455 -33.56 -5.13 19.97
C ASN A 455 -33.11 -6.46 20.60
N ASN A 456 -33.38 -7.61 19.96
CA ASN A 456 -33.07 -8.93 20.53
C ASN A 456 -32.24 -9.84 19.60
N LEU A 457 -31.43 -9.21 18.73
CA LEU A 457 -30.51 -9.88 17.83
C LEU A 457 -29.33 -10.58 18.53
N GLN A 458 -29.06 -10.26 19.80
CA GLN A 458 -28.00 -10.93 20.56
C GLN A 458 -28.28 -12.44 20.65
N GLY A 459 -27.23 -13.24 20.39
CA GLY A 459 -27.28 -14.70 20.37
C GLY A 459 -27.99 -15.30 19.15
N LYS A 460 -28.48 -14.50 18.20
CA LYS A 460 -29.07 -15.00 16.94
C LYS A 460 -28.01 -15.37 15.91
N LYS A 461 -28.42 -16.03 14.84
CA LYS A 461 -27.59 -16.41 13.70
C LYS A 461 -27.65 -15.36 12.60
N SER A 462 -26.51 -14.79 12.24
CA SER A 462 -26.44 -13.69 11.26
C SER A 462 -25.84 -14.09 9.92
N CYS A 463 -26.38 -13.53 8.83
CA CYS A 463 -25.88 -13.70 7.47
C CYS A 463 -25.49 -12.34 6.87
N HIS A 464 -24.27 -12.24 6.34
CA HIS A 464 -23.70 -11.00 5.80
C HIS A 464 -23.18 -11.24 4.39
N THR A 465 -23.19 -10.20 3.56
CA THR A 465 -22.72 -10.28 2.16
C THR A 465 -21.24 -10.60 2.07
N ALA A 466 -20.45 -9.89 2.87
CA ALA A 466 -19.03 -10.04 3.08
C ALA A 466 -18.64 -9.18 4.27
N VAL A 467 -17.40 -9.31 4.73
CA VAL A 467 -16.81 -8.40 5.69
C VAL A 467 -15.72 -7.62 4.97
N ASP A 468 -15.75 -6.31 5.09
CA ASP A 468 -14.68 -5.43 4.57
C ASP A 468 -13.44 -5.44 5.48
N ARG A 469 -13.44 -6.25 6.55
CA ARG A 469 -12.56 -6.12 7.72
C ARG A 469 -12.30 -7.47 8.38
N ASN A 470 -11.04 -7.82 8.61
CA ASN A 470 -10.74 -8.70 9.74
C ASN A 470 -10.97 -7.87 11.03
N ILE A 471 -11.46 -8.50 12.11
CA ILE A 471 -11.84 -7.79 13.34
C ILE A 471 -11.15 -8.45 14.52
N ASN A 472 -10.21 -7.76 15.16
CA ASN A 472 -9.59 -8.21 16.43
C ASN A 472 -10.04 -7.39 17.65
N HIS A 473 -10.61 -6.19 17.45
CA HIS A 473 -10.91 -5.26 18.55
C HIS A 473 -12.40 -5.16 18.91
N CYS A 474 -13.30 -5.68 18.08
CA CYS A 474 -14.74 -5.65 18.30
C CYS A 474 -15.32 -7.06 18.19
N ARG A 475 -15.77 -7.63 19.30
CA ARG A 475 -16.17 -9.04 19.41
C ARG A 475 -17.59 -9.26 18.87
N PHE A 476 -17.83 -8.93 17.60
CA PHE A 476 -19.14 -9.14 16.95
C PHE A 476 -19.50 -10.62 16.85
N ASP A 477 -18.49 -11.48 16.79
CA ASP A 477 -18.57 -12.93 16.86
C ASP A 477 -19.01 -13.48 18.22
N GLU A 478 -19.14 -12.62 19.24
CA GLU A 478 -19.74 -12.94 20.53
C GLU A 478 -21.12 -12.30 20.72
N PHE A 479 -21.44 -11.28 19.91
CA PHE A 479 -22.79 -10.72 19.88
C PHE A 479 -23.76 -11.70 19.22
N PHE A 480 -23.39 -12.25 18.06
CA PHE A 480 -24.12 -13.33 17.41
C PHE A 480 -23.59 -14.69 17.87
N SER A 481 -24.47 -15.71 17.91
CA SER A 481 -24.04 -17.06 18.33
C SER A 481 -23.21 -17.76 17.26
N GLN A 482 -23.64 -17.63 16.01
CA GLN A 482 -22.98 -18.14 14.80
C GLN A 482 -23.33 -17.25 13.62
N GLY A 483 -22.59 -17.34 12.53
CA GLY A 483 -22.94 -16.62 11.32
C GLY A 483 -22.27 -17.14 10.06
N CYS A 484 -22.63 -16.51 8.94
CA CYS A 484 -21.77 -16.48 7.77
C CYS A 484 -21.46 -15.02 7.41
N ALA A 485 -20.20 -14.65 7.58
CA ALA A 485 -19.64 -13.35 7.24
C ALA A 485 -18.36 -13.57 6.40
N PRO A 486 -18.49 -13.76 5.07
CA PRO A 486 -17.36 -14.08 4.20
C PRO A 486 -16.23 -13.04 4.29
N GLY A 487 -14.99 -13.48 4.50
CA GLY A 487 -13.83 -12.61 4.74
C GLY A 487 -13.42 -12.48 6.20
N TYR A 488 -14.24 -12.98 7.14
CA TYR A 488 -13.88 -13.04 8.56
C TYR A 488 -12.83 -14.12 8.86
N GLN A 489 -12.28 -14.11 10.08
CA GLN A 489 -11.33 -15.13 10.52
C GLN A 489 -11.95 -16.52 10.47
N LYS A 490 -11.30 -17.46 9.78
CA LYS A 490 -11.83 -18.80 9.48
C LYS A 490 -12.22 -19.63 10.72
N ASN A 491 -11.62 -19.34 11.88
CA ASN A 491 -11.88 -20.00 13.16
C ASN A 491 -12.95 -19.32 14.02
N SER A 492 -13.56 -18.23 13.56
CA SER A 492 -14.60 -17.51 14.28
C SER A 492 -16.00 -18.11 14.06
N SER A 493 -16.89 -17.90 15.04
CA SER A 493 -18.31 -18.27 14.97
C SER A 493 -19.03 -17.66 13.75
N LEU A 494 -18.56 -16.50 13.27
CA LEU A 494 -19.10 -15.83 12.08
C LEU A 494 -18.74 -16.51 10.76
N CYS A 495 -17.91 -17.55 10.78
CA CYS A 495 -17.68 -18.41 9.62
C CYS A 495 -18.40 -19.76 9.73
N ASP A 496 -19.04 -20.09 10.85
CA ASP A 496 -19.57 -21.44 11.10
C ASP A 496 -20.66 -21.86 10.12
N LEU A 497 -21.54 -20.93 9.73
CA LEU A 497 -22.68 -21.21 8.85
C LEU A 497 -22.30 -21.25 7.36
N CYS A 498 -21.18 -20.63 6.98
CA CYS A 498 -20.71 -20.52 5.59
C CYS A 498 -20.54 -21.88 4.89
N ILE A 499 -20.67 -21.90 3.56
CA ILE A 499 -20.67 -23.12 2.74
C ILE A 499 -19.95 -22.96 1.39
N GLY A 500 -19.54 -24.09 0.81
CA GLY A 500 -18.93 -24.14 -0.51
C GLY A 500 -17.45 -24.51 -0.45
N PRO A 501 -16.79 -24.59 -1.61
CA PRO A 501 -15.43 -25.10 -1.73
C PRO A 501 -14.40 -24.25 -1.00
N SER A 502 -14.66 -22.95 -0.80
CA SER A 502 -13.80 -22.06 -0.03
C SER A 502 -14.59 -21.41 1.10
N LYS A 503 -14.87 -22.20 2.14
CA LYS A 503 -15.65 -21.77 3.31
C LYS A 503 -15.16 -20.42 3.85
N CYS A 504 -16.09 -19.47 3.95
CA CYS A 504 -15.90 -18.11 4.44
C CYS A 504 -14.96 -17.23 3.59
N ALA A 505 -14.66 -17.60 2.35
CA ALA A 505 -13.90 -16.74 1.43
C ALA A 505 -14.75 -15.55 0.94
N SER A 506 -14.18 -14.35 0.86
CA SER A 506 -14.87 -13.14 0.39
C SER A 506 -14.96 -13.07 -1.15
N ASN A 507 -15.39 -14.15 -1.79
CA ASN A 507 -15.59 -14.24 -3.23
C ASN A 507 -16.60 -15.34 -3.59
N ASN A 508 -16.93 -15.46 -4.88
CA ASN A 508 -17.96 -16.38 -5.38
C ASN A 508 -17.66 -17.89 -5.21
N LYS A 509 -16.51 -18.29 -4.65
CA LYS A 509 -16.26 -19.69 -4.22
C LYS A 509 -16.96 -20.02 -2.89
N GLU A 510 -17.43 -19.03 -2.15
CA GLU A 510 -18.31 -19.17 -0.98
C GLU A 510 -19.76 -18.98 -1.44
N ALA A 511 -20.64 -19.97 -1.24
CA ALA A 511 -21.98 -19.90 -1.81
C ALA A 511 -22.86 -18.84 -1.13
N TYR A 512 -22.57 -18.51 0.14
CA TYR A 512 -23.25 -17.44 0.88
C TYR A 512 -22.63 -16.04 0.70
N TYR A 513 -21.65 -15.88 -0.19
CA TYR A 513 -21.09 -14.57 -0.56
C TYR A 513 -22.08 -13.72 -1.37
N GLY A 514 -22.01 -12.40 -1.16
CA GLY A 514 -22.80 -11.38 -1.85
C GLY A 514 -24.25 -11.29 -1.38
N TYR A 515 -25.04 -10.42 -2.01
CA TYR A 515 -26.43 -10.17 -1.61
C TYR A 515 -27.30 -11.42 -1.67
N THR A 516 -27.28 -12.13 -2.81
CA THR A 516 -28.02 -13.38 -3.00
C THR A 516 -27.55 -14.48 -2.05
N GLY A 517 -26.25 -14.55 -1.77
CA GLY A 517 -25.69 -15.54 -0.85
C GLY A 517 -26.10 -15.32 0.61
N ALA A 518 -26.07 -14.06 1.08
CA ALA A 518 -26.52 -13.72 2.43
C ALA A 518 -28.02 -14.00 2.62
N PHE A 519 -28.84 -13.76 1.60
CA PHE A 519 -30.26 -14.12 1.63
C PHE A 519 -30.47 -15.64 1.62
N ARG A 520 -29.71 -16.38 0.79
CA ARG A 520 -29.70 -17.84 0.82
C ARG A 520 -29.32 -18.40 2.21
N CYS A 521 -28.33 -17.80 2.86
CA CYS A 521 -27.95 -18.12 4.23
C CYS A 521 -29.11 -17.97 5.21
N LEU A 522 -29.91 -16.90 5.12
CA LEU A 522 -31.11 -16.72 5.94
C LEU A 522 -32.16 -17.81 5.69
N VAL A 523 -32.37 -18.17 4.43
CA VAL A 523 -33.32 -19.21 4.04
C VAL A 523 -32.91 -20.58 4.61
N GLU A 524 -31.63 -20.93 4.51
CA GLU A 524 -31.15 -22.27 4.84
C GLU A 524 -30.73 -22.45 6.32
N LYS A 525 -30.18 -21.41 6.98
CA LYS A 525 -29.52 -21.57 8.30
C LYS A 525 -29.67 -20.41 9.28
N GLY A 526 -29.77 -19.18 8.79
CA GLY A 526 -29.71 -17.96 9.58
C GLY A 526 -31.06 -17.51 10.16
N ASP A 527 -30.98 -16.53 11.05
CA ASP A 527 -32.13 -15.86 11.65
C ASP A 527 -32.34 -14.46 11.06
N VAL A 528 -31.25 -13.79 10.66
CA VAL A 528 -31.26 -12.46 10.04
C VAL A 528 -30.23 -12.36 8.91
N ALA A 529 -30.59 -11.70 7.80
CA ALA A 529 -29.67 -11.33 6.73
C ALA A 529 -29.55 -9.81 6.58
N PHE A 530 -28.31 -9.30 6.49
CA PHE A 530 -28.01 -7.91 6.22
C PHE A 530 -27.72 -7.72 4.73
N VAL A 531 -28.65 -7.10 4.00
CA VAL A 531 -28.63 -7.02 2.53
C VAL A 531 -29.21 -5.69 2.01
N LYS A 532 -29.16 -5.46 0.70
CA LYS A 532 -29.89 -4.36 0.06
C LYS A 532 -31.40 -4.66 0.01
N HIS A 533 -32.23 -3.63 0.04
CA HIS A 533 -33.69 -3.76 0.03
C HIS A 533 -34.27 -4.53 -1.18
N GLN A 534 -33.57 -4.55 -2.33
CA GLN A 534 -34.02 -5.26 -3.53
C GLN A 534 -33.70 -6.76 -3.53
N THR A 535 -32.92 -7.27 -2.57
CA THR A 535 -32.47 -8.67 -2.59
C THR A 535 -33.63 -9.67 -2.50
N VAL A 536 -34.61 -9.43 -1.64
CA VAL A 536 -35.76 -10.33 -1.50
C VAL A 536 -36.64 -10.30 -2.76
N PRO A 537 -37.06 -9.13 -3.29
CA PRO A 537 -37.82 -9.09 -4.54
C PRO A 537 -37.07 -9.68 -5.75
N GLN A 538 -35.74 -9.72 -5.75
CA GLN A 538 -34.92 -10.32 -6.81
C GLN A 538 -34.83 -11.85 -6.72
N ASN A 539 -34.99 -12.42 -5.53
CA ASN A 539 -34.79 -13.85 -5.26
C ASN A 539 -36.08 -14.61 -4.89
N THR A 540 -37.25 -14.01 -5.12
CA THR A 540 -38.56 -14.59 -4.80
C THR A 540 -39.50 -14.46 -6.00
N GLY A 541 -40.65 -15.15 -5.94
CA GLY A 541 -41.67 -15.09 -6.99
C GLY A 541 -41.20 -15.66 -8.33
N GLY A 542 -40.34 -16.69 -8.31
CA GLY A 542 -39.82 -17.36 -9.50
C GLY A 542 -38.75 -16.60 -10.29
N LYS A 543 -38.32 -15.41 -9.83
CA LYS A 543 -37.29 -14.62 -10.53
C LYS A 543 -35.89 -15.21 -10.45
N ASN A 544 -35.56 -15.89 -9.34
CA ASN A 544 -34.37 -16.71 -9.24
C ASN A 544 -34.75 -18.18 -9.52
N PRO A 545 -34.27 -18.78 -10.62
CA PRO A 545 -34.63 -20.14 -11.01
C PRO A 545 -33.89 -21.22 -10.21
N GLU A 546 -32.94 -20.87 -9.35
CA GLU A 546 -32.18 -21.84 -8.57
C GLU A 546 -33.09 -22.66 -7.63
N PRO A 547 -32.78 -23.96 -7.40
CA PRO A 547 -33.64 -24.85 -6.62
C PRO A 547 -33.97 -24.37 -5.20
N TRP A 548 -33.09 -23.59 -4.56
CA TRP A 548 -33.32 -23.06 -3.20
C TRP A 548 -34.25 -21.84 -3.17
N ALA A 549 -34.43 -21.14 -4.30
CA ALA A 549 -35.13 -19.85 -4.38
C ALA A 549 -36.45 -19.90 -5.18
N LYS A 550 -36.58 -20.84 -6.11
CA LYS A 550 -37.68 -20.90 -7.09
C LYS A 550 -39.10 -20.80 -6.51
N ASP A 551 -39.31 -21.35 -5.30
CA ASP A 551 -40.62 -21.45 -4.66
C ASP A 551 -40.81 -20.43 -3.51
N LEU A 552 -39.81 -19.56 -3.26
CA LEU A 552 -39.88 -18.57 -2.19
C LEU A 552 -40.83 -17.42 -2.55
N LYS A 553 -41.61 -16.95 -1.57
CA LYS A 553 -42.49 -15.79 -1.74
C LYS A 553 -41.99 -14.59 -0.95
N GLU A 554 -42.22 -13.39 -1.47
CA GLU A 554 -41.82 -12.16 -0.80
C GLU A 554 -42.50 -11.97 0.57
N GLU A 555 -43.75 -12.45 0.70
CA GLU A 555 -44.55 -12.39 1.93
C GLU A 555 -43.98 -13.22 3.09
N ASP A 556 -43.11 -14.19 2.80
CA ASP A 556 -42.44 -15.03 3.79
C ASP A 556 -41.33 -14.29 4.55
N PHE A 557 -41.08 -13.02 4.21
CA PHE A 557 -40.00 -12.21 4.77
C PHE A 557 -40.49 -10.85 5.28
N LYS A 558 -39.79 -10.33 6.29
CA LYS A 558 -40.03 -9.01 6.89
C LYS A 558 -38.72 -8.27 7.08
N LEU A 559 -38.80 -6.94 7.17
CA LEU A 559 -37.71 -6.06 7.53
C LEU A 559 -37.75 -5.76 9.03
N LEU A 560 -36.59 -5.70 9.68
CA LEU A 560 -36.45 -5.15 11.03
C LEU A 560 -36.18 -3.65 10.94
N CYS A 561 -36.94 -2.86 11.68
CA CYS A 561 -36.79 -1.41 11.74
C CYS A 561 -36.02 -1.01 13.02
N LEU A 562 -35.33 0.13 12.97
CA LEU A 562 -34.51 0.62 14.10
C LEU A 562 -35.32 0.93 15.36
N ASP A 563 -36.63 1.20 15.22
CA ASP A 563 -37.57 1.42 16.33
C ASP A 563 -38.05 0.12 17.00
N GLY A 564 -37.55 -1.04 16.53
CA GLY A 564 -37.94 -2.36 17.02
C GLY A 564 -39.16 -2.97 16.32
N THR A 565 -39.84 -2.22 15.44
CA THR A 565 -40.96 -2.74 14.66
C THR A 565 -40.50 -3.61 13.49
N ARG A 566 -41.47 -4.27 12.85
CA ARG A 566 -41.27 -5.10 11.66
C ARG A 566 -42.22 -4.67 10.56
N LYS A 567 -41.71 -4.52 9.34
CA LYS A 567 -42.50 -4.08 8.18
C LYS A 567 -42.35 -5.03 6.99
N PRO A 568 -43.32 -5.05 6.05
CA PRO A 568 -43.17 -5.74 4.78
C PRO A 568 -41.92 -5.29 4.01
N VAL A 569 -41.40 -6.16 3.15
CA VAL A 569 -40.23 -5.89 2.29
C VAL A 569 -40.44 -4.66 1.39
N SER A 570 -41.67 -4.43 0.91
CA SER A 570 -42.05 -3.27 0.11
C SER A 570 -41.95 -1.92 0.83
N GLU A 571 -41.90 -1.91 2.17
CA GLU A 571 -41.83 -0.69 2.99
C GLU A 571 -40.39 -0.28 3.36
N ALA A 572 -39.37 -0.73 2.63
CA ALA A 572 -37.96 -0.43 2.92
C ALA A 572 -37.66 1.08 3.06
N ALA A 573 -38.36 1.95 2.33
CA ALA A 573 -38.20 3.40 2.45
C ALA A 573 -38.49 3.93 3.88
N ASN A 574 -39.38 3.26 4.61
CA ASN A 574 -39.76 3.59 5.99
C ASN A 574 -39.16 2.60 7.02
N CYS A 575 -38.46 1.57 6.57
CA CYS A 575 -37.86 0.53 7.42
C CYS A 575 -36.52 0.07 6.85
N HIS A 576 -35.47 0.84 7.15
CA HIS A 576 -34.10 0.53 6.76
C HIS A 576 -33.14 0.93 7.87
N LEU A 577 -31.92 0.40 7.79
CA LEU A 577 -30.85 0.69 8.75
C LEU A 577 -30.14 1.99 8.41
N ALA A 578 -29.84 2.19 7.11
CA ALA A 578 -29.17 3.37 6.60
C ALA A 578 -29.33 3.47 5.08
N ARG A 579 -29.03 4.66 4.54
CA ARG A 579 -28.74 4.83 3.12
C ARG A 579 -27.30 4.41 2.85
N ALA A 580 -27.12 3.54 1.88
CA ALA A 580 -25.81 3.09 1.41
C ALA A 580 -25.53 3.72 0.03
N PRO A 581 -24.36 4.34 -0.19
CA PRO A 581 -23.97 4.82 -1.50
C PRO A 581 -24.00 3.70 -2.54
N ASN A 582 -24.33 4.03 -3.78
CA ASN A 582 -24.24 3.06 -4.87
C ASN A 582 -22.83 2.49 -5.01
N HIS A 583 -22.70 1.36 -5.70
CA HIS A 583 -21.38 0.84 -6.05
C HIS A 583 -20.74 1.78 -7.07
N ALA A 584 -19.43 1.91 -7.02
CA ALA A 584 -18.67 2.80 -7.90
C ALA A 584 -17.48 2.10 -8.53
N VAL A 585 -17.23 2.45 -9.78
CA VAL A 585 -15.95 2.15 -10.43
C VAL A 585 -14.91 3.09 -9.85
N VAL A 586 -13.81 2.53 -9.35
CA VAL A 586 -12.66 3.30 -8.86
C VAL A 586 -11.47 3.16 -9.79
N SER A 587 -10.61 4.17 -9.83
CA SER A 587 -9.33 4.14 -10.58
C SER A 587 -8.30 5.07 -9.96
N ARG A 588 -7.05 4.99 -10.44
CA ARG A 588 -6.03 6.00 -10.12
C ARG A 588 -6.34 7.33 -10.81
N LYS A 589 -5.91 8.44 -10.21
CA LYS A 589 -6.14 9.80 -10.74
C LYS A 589 -5.64 9.98 -12.17
N ASP A 590 -4.52 9.37 -12.54
CA ASP A 590 -3.91 9.42 -13.87
C ASP A 590 -4.69 8.64 -14.93
N LYS A 591 -5.47 7.61 -14.55
CA LYS A 591 -6.30 6.82 -15.47
C LYS A 591 -7.79 7.13 -15.40
N ALA A 592 -8.24 7.93 -14.43
CA ALA A 592 -9.66 8.21 -14.21
C ALA A 592 -10.39 8.75 -15.45
N ALA A 593 -9.79 9.68 -16.21
CA ALA A 593 -10.39 10.21 -17.44
C ALA A 593 -10.55 9.13 -18.53
N CYS A 594 -9.51 8.31 -18.70
CA CYS A 594 -9.49 7.18 -19.63
C CYS A 594 -10.57 6.15 -19.27
N VAL A 595 -10.59 5.68 -18.02
CA VAL A 595 -11.59 4.73 -17.51
C VAL A 595 -13.01 5.29 -17.68
N LYS A 596 -13.23 6.57 -17.37
CA LYS A 596 -14.53 7.23 -17.55
C LYS A 596 -15.00 7.15 -19.00
N GLN A 597 -14.15 7.53 -19.95
CA GLN A 597 -14.50 7.57 -21.37
C GLN A 597 -14.75 6.18 -21.93
N LEU A 598 -13.83 5.23 -21.68
CA LEU A 598 -13.90 3.89 -22.25
C LEU A 598 -15.13 3.13 -21.73
N LEU A 599 -15.41 3.16 -20.43
CA LEU A 599 -16.59 2.49 -19.87
C LEU A 599 -17.91 3.10 -20.32
N PHE A 600 -17.95 4.41 -20.60
CA PHE A 600 -19.12 5.03 -21.19
C PHE A 600 -19.42 4.54 -22.60
N ASN A 601 -18.38 4.32 -23.40
CA ASN A 601 -18.52 3.73 -24.73
C ASN A 601 -18.96 2.26 -24.62
N GLN A 602 -18.30 1.49 -23.74
CA GLN A 602 -18.62 0.07 -23.53
C GLN A 602 -20.07 -0.16 -23.08
N GLN A 603 -20.63 0.66 -22.18
CA GLN A 603 -22.05 0.51 -21.80
C GLN A 603 -23.03 0.90 -22.93
N THR A 604 -22.58 1.69 -23.91
CA THR A 604 -23.42 2.04 -25.07
C THR A 604 -23.55 0.85 -26.03
N GLU A 605 -22.58 -0.06 -26.05
CA GLU A 605 -22.62 -1.28 -26.87
C GLU A 605 -23.19 -2.49 -26.10
N PHE A 606 -22.87 -2.61 -24.80
CA PHE A 606 -23.13 -3.82 -24.01
C PHE A 606 -24.01 -3.59 -22.77
N GLY A 607 -24.59 -2.40 -22.62
CA GLY A 607 -25.40 -2.03 -21.45
C GLY A 607 -26.78 -2.69 -21.40
N SER A 608 -27.66 -2.20 -20.51
CA SER A 608 -28.95 -2.84 -20.21
C SER A 608 -29.98 -2.80 -21.33
N HIS A 609 -29.70 -2.10 -22.43
CA HIS A 609 -30.58 -2.02 -23.60
C HIS A 609 -30.43 -3.25 -24.51
N VAL A 610 -29.38 -4.05 -24.33
CA VAL A 610 -29.18 -5.32 -25.05
C VAL A 610 -30.16 -6.35 -24.50
N SER A 611 -31.08 -6.82 -25.35
CA SER A 611 -32.16 -7.72 -24.95
C SER A 611 -31.81 -9.22 -25.04
N ASP A 612 -30.85 -9.59 -25.89
CA ASP A 612 -30.42 -10.98 -26.08
C ASP A 612 -29.03 -11.20 -25.47
N CYS A 613 -29.01 -11.52 -24.17
CA CYS A 613 -27.79 -11.87 -23.43
C CYS A 613 -27.37 -13.34 -23.59
N SER A 614 -28.05 -14.11 -24.43
CA SER A 614 -27.71 -15.51 -24.71
C SER A 614 -26.74 -15.65 -25.88
N SER A 615 -26.89 -14.77 -26.89
CA SER A 615 -26.01 -14.75 -28.07
C SER A 615 -25.01 -13.59 -28.07
N LYS A 616 -25.26 -12.54 -27.29
CA LYS A 616 -24.39 -11.36 -27.17
C LYS A 616 -23.93 -11.16 -25.73
N PHE A 617 -22.78 -10.51 -25.60
CA PHE A 617 -22.28 -10.08 -24.29
C PHE A 617 -23.15 -8.97 -23.69
N CYS A 618 -23.52 -9.13 -22.42
CA CYS A 618 -24.26 -8.15 -21.63
C CYS A 618 -23.46 -7.78 -20.37
N MET A 619 -23.08 -6.52 -20.25
CA MET A 619 -22.17 -6.03 -19.21
C MET A 619 -22.80 -6.12 -17.80
N PHE A 620 -24.09 -5.81 -17.70
CA PHE A 620 -24.84 -5.77 -16.43
C PHE A 620 -25.69 -7.03 -16.17
N HIS A 621 -25.41 -8.12 -16.86
CA HIS A 621 -26.07 -9.41 -16.62
C HIS A 621 -25.01 -10.46 -16.29
N SER A 622 -25.30 -11.39 -15.38
CA SER A 622 -24.39 -12.48 -15.05
C SER A 622 -25.11 -13.83 -15.00
N LYS A 623 -24.37 -14.90 -15.31
CA LYS A 623 -24.88 -16.29 -15.28
C LYS A 623 -25.16 -16.78 -13.87
N THR A 624 -24.49 -16.20 -12.88
CA THR A 624 -24.65 -16.54 -11.46
C THR A 624 -25.24 -15.34 -10.71
N LYS A 625 -24.40 -14.49 -10.12
CA LYS A 625 -24.80 -13.33 -9.34
C LYS A 625 -23.71 -12.27 -9.33
N ASP A 626 -24.07 -11.03 -9.67
CA ASP A 626 -23.31 -9.79 -9.49
C ASP A 626 -21.84 -9.88 -9.95
N LEU A 627 -21.56 -10.49 -11.10
CA LEU A 627 -20.20 -10.60 -11.63
C LEU A 627 -19.76 -9.30 -12.32
N LEU A 628 -18.64 -8.71 -11.89
CA LEU A 628 -18.04 -7.43 -12.33
C LEU A 628 -18.85 -6.17 -12.01
N PHE A 629 -20.17 -6.27 -12.08
CA PHE A 629 -21.17 -5.24 -11.77
C PHE A 629 -22.36 -5.93 -11.13
N ARG A 630 -23.17 -5.18 -10.38
CA ARG A 630 -24.45 -5.73 -9.91
C ARG A 630 -25.41 -5.99 -11.07
N ASP A 631 -26.17 -7.09 -10.99
CA ASP A 631 -27.11 -7.50 -12.03
C ASP A 631 -28.32 -6.56 -12.18
N ASP A 632 -28.58 -5.72 -11.17
CA ASP A 632 -29.62 -4.69 -11.22
C ASP A 632 -29.14 -3.34 -11.75
N THR A 633 -27.90 -3.26 -12.22
CA THR A 633 -27.35 -2.05 -12.86
C THR A 633 -28.10 -1.73 -14.16
N LYS A 634 -28.66 -0.53 -14.23
CA LYS A 634 -29.31 0.03 -15.43
C LYS A 634 -28.30 0.77 -16.30
N CYS A 635 -27.42 1.55 -15.70
CA CYS A 635 -26.34 2.23 -16.39
C CYS A 635 -25.24 2.65 -15.42
N LEU A 636 -24.09 3.06 -15.97
CA LEU A 636 -23.06 3.79 -15.25
C LEU A 636 -23.29 5.30 -15.44
N VAL A 637 -23.29 6.06 -14.34
CA VAL A 637 -23.53 7.51 -14.35
C VAL A 637 -22.21 8.27 -14.16
N LYS A 638 -22.04 9.38 -14.89
CA LYS A 638 -20.89 10.27 -14.74
C LYS A 638 -20.91 10.91 -13.36
N LEU A 639 -19.79 10.81 -12.66
CA LEU A 639 -19.53 11.61 -11.48
C LEU A 639 -18.85 12.93 -11.86
N PRO A 640 -18.99 14.00 -11.06
CA PRO A 640 -18.24 15.24 -11.24
C PRO A 640 -16.74 15.00 -11.36
N ASP A 641 -16.05 15.78 -12.19
CA ASP A 641 -14.60 15.66 -12.31
C ASP A 641 -13.91 16.11 -11.02
N GLY A 642 -12.93 15.33 -10.57
CA GLY A 642 -12.21 15.61 -9.33
C GLY A 642 -12.93 15.23 -8.04
N ILE A 643 -14.12 14.59 -8.12
CA ILE A 643 -14.85 14.12 -6.95
C ILE A 643 -13.97 13.22 -6.06
N THR A 644 -14.04 13.46 -4.76
CA THR A 644 -13.35 12.65 -3.75
C THR A 644 -14.22 11.49 -3.29
N HIS A 645 -13.61 10.48 -2.67
CA HIS A 645 -14.39 9.38 -2.09
C HIS A 645 -15.30 9.87 -0.95
N GLU A 646 -14.87 10.86 -0.16
CA GLU A 646 -15.68 11.44 0.91
C GLU A 646 -16.91 12.15 0.36
N GLU A 647 -16.77 12.96 -0.70
CA GLU A 647 -17.89 13.62 -1.36
C GLU A 647 -18.85 12.62 -2.01
N TYR A 648 -18.33 11.56 -2.62
CA TYR A 648 -19.16 10.52 -3.24
C TYR A 648 -19.96 9.72 -2.20
N LEU A 649 -19.30 9.28 -1.12
CA LEU A 649 -19.92 8.48 -0.07
C LEU A 649 -20.84 9.32 0.84
N GLY A 650 -20.57 10.62 0.94
CA GLY A 650 -21.25 11.54 1.84
C GLY A 650 -20.77 11.46 3.29
N ASP A 651 -21.05 12.52 4.05
CA ASP A 651 -20.56 12.69 5.42
C ASP A 651 -21.03 11.61 6.39
N GLU A 652 -22.30 11.21 6.31
CA GLU A 652 -22.88 10.22 7.23
C GLU A 652 -22.19 8.86 7.09
N PHE A 653 -22.04 8.38 5.86
CA PHE A 653 -21.39 7.10 5.58
C PHE A 653 -19.89 7.15 5.92
N SER A 654 -19.22 8.25 5.57
CA SER A 654 -17.79 8.44 5.87
C SER A 654 -17.53 8.46 7.39
N LYS A 655 -18.38 9.14 8.16
CA LYS A 655 -18.31 9.15 9.63
C LYS A 655 -18.58 7.76 10.22
N ALA A 656 -19.59 7.04 9.73
CA ALA A 656 -19.88 5.68 10.18
C ALA A 656 -18.71 4.70 9.90
N SER A 657 -18.19 4.73 8.68
CA SER A 657 -17.03 3.94 8.25
C SER A 657 -15.78 4.24 9.08
N GLY A 658 -15.53 5.53 9.35
CA GLY A 658 -14.45 6.02 10.19
C GLY A 658 -14.62 5.63 11.66
N GLY A 659 -15.84 5.65 12.21
CA GLY A 659 -16.14 5.24 13.59
C GLY A 659 -15.81 3.77 13.85
N ILE A 660 -16.11 2.90 12.88
CA ILE A 660 -15.80 1.45 12.96
C ILE A 660 -14.31 1.18 12.65
N ARG A 661 -13.49 2.19 12.30
CA ARG A 661 -12.04 2.00 12.00
C ARG A 661 -11.30 1.36 13.17
N LYS A 662 -11.65 1.70 14.41
CA LYS A 662 -11.06 1.07 15.62
C LYS A 662 -11.33 -0.44 15.72
N CYS A 663 -12.39 -0.92 15.07
CA CYS A 663 -12.70 -2.33 14.93
C CYS A 663 -11.99 -2.99 13.74
N SER A 664 -11.46 -2.20 12.79
CA SER A 664 -10.89 -2.71 11.54
C SER A 664 -9.48 -3.23 11.72
N THR A 665 -9.19 -4.40 11.15
CA THR A 665 -7.84 -4.90 10.90
C THR A 665 -7.63 -5.18 9.40
N SER A 666 -8.30 -4.41 8.52
CA SER A 666 -7.96 -4.38 7.10
C SER A 666 -6.47 -4.06 6.99
N ARG A 667 -5.69 -5.05 6.50
CA ARG A 667 -4.23 -4.93 6.40
C ARG A 667 -3.87 -3.91 5.33
N LEU A 668 -4.68 -3.81 4.27
CA LEU A 668 -4.51 -2.80 3.24
C LEU A 668 -4.80 -1.39 3.77
N LEU A 669 -5.86 -1.20 4.57
CA LEU A 669 -6.14 0.11 5.16
C LEU A 669 -5.03 0.58 6.12
N GLU A 670 -4.44 -0.34 6.88
CA GLU A 670 -3.26 -0.06 7.71
C GLU A 670 -2.08 0.39 6.84
N ALA A 671 -1.78 -0.35 5.76
CA ALA A 671 -0.74 0.01 4.79
C ALA A 671 -0.99 1.40 4.16
N CYS A 672 -2.18 1.65 3.64
CA CYS A 672 -2.51 2.90 2.94
C CYS A 672 -2.45 4.15 3.84
N ASN A 673 -2.64 3.97 5.16
CA ASN A 673 -2.55 5.05 6.14
C ASN A 673 -1.16 5.22 6.76
N PHE A 674 -0.22 4.31 6.50
CA PHE A 674 1.10 4.31 7.13
C PHE A 674 1.90 5.62 6.92
N HIS A 675 1.77 6.23 5.74
CA HIS A 675 2.41 7.51 5.41
C HIS A 675 1.54 8.76 5.61
N ARG A 676 0.31 8.58 6.13
CA ARG A 676 -0.63 9.68 6.41
C ARG A 676 -0.66 10.09 7.89
N GLY A 677 -0.08 9.27 8.76
CA GLY A 677 0.01 9.51 10.20
C GLY A 677 1.07 10.51 10.60
#